data_AF-A0A838VS45-F1
#
_entry.id   AF-A0A838VS45-F1
#
_cell.length_a   1.000
_cell.length_b   1.000
_cell.length_c   1.000
_cell.angle_alpha   90.00
_cell.angle_beta   90.00
_cell.angle_gamma   90.00
#
_symmetry.space_group_name_H-M   'P 1'
#
loop_
_entity.id
_entity.type
_entity.pdbx_description
1 polymer ?
#
loop_
_entity_poly.entity_id
_entity_poly.type
_entity_poly.pdbx_seq_one_letter_code
_entity_poly.pdbx_strand_id
1 'polypeptide(L)'
;MVNLIKYSSYFWLVGTAFYALCGPADAFHTSFISSYDLSGRYTHEYHPYVLKKTRDSFLELEHSLRKDNFSVNGRILILGYQEDAVAPYKTDWQRQALEDEAIAKTAGGLAQPTKNIFGYLTGFLLKDAEWLEKNWFKDMQHAIKHVYARPIDLFKDSAVFFQKHALGKDFPAIIEARDTVEHALYSRNLKTVLGELISFWMSMYENASKTGSQETIATQDMLFSIDYARALIEGQAPLKKLFVGPDITYPIEILSCQQKEATAHAQQFIHELQTELVPVNNQKTVYIFCSFVDGVGKSTLLNNIANWGLHGLQFDKYERCDNSSSQEATLFELKENTYIADLPAQISHYTIKPDGLVFTDISTVKEIDKTTQAAVIRYAIDNKALLIAQFEDIKEKAKLHTQALYVSTDHVYNYAVNCQVLGVIDSPWVGFMHENKYYLFHKQHPHKIRALTTLAGAHSFGLKVIEPEQMLFTNGMSIPMHYATFLDALKSKLHAQGIEQVVFVDFLSMYPRSSRENIRVNFVLQYLKKIFGDTYNLGESFYKHRANREQEICQLLLQNFDKALHTIVLETALRWAMYTLMEEKSVSYVTTLKAQDLEDVLGNEVARLLKEQHNELTALARNRLEPERALYYQTYALDITYETVVRFSFEPLQAFSDVVSQLFSKHLQNEYYTNLWAGMEGNLPKQHYNLRKPIELDTQIEASVLYAFDKDNRNQDELQKFVRALKAQWYAMLSNMLSIGLNSDGDYEVKKVETAVPPLLLKSDGTRCSLVQKVLPLLDTREHKIEPPLKFHLIDGPGVKRPWGVLDKQPYCMDWDIPGAFFWIYAYGYTPGNQKSKNIVTQLVDKYRQECVVKYKQSTWGMPTTVLLNQINAGNLWSKIEQESAAIAQAQTKDKNTKNTKNTMRVIAAEDPQIPVLQLWTRMIATLDMILKDMDRRTIVLVRKGSKEDFAAALQLTEKITLPLYFGIKVATPLFEDYATVDPVIPWQIINK
;
A
#
# COMPACT_ATOMS: atom_id res chain seq x y z
N MET A 1 14.84 -36.80 1.49
CA MET A 1 13.58 -36.32 0.87
C MET A 1 13.04 -35.02 1.50
N VAL A 2 12.93 -34.90 2.84
CA VAL A 2 12.43 -33.67 3.50
C VAL A 2 13.32 -32.42 3.27
N ASN A 3 14.63 -32.60 3.02
CA ASN A 3 15.52 -31.49 2.63
C ASN A 3 15.45 -31.12 1.14
N LEU A 4 14.95 -31.99 0.24
CA LEU A 4 14.79 -31.64 -1.19
C LEU A 4 13.54 -30.75 -1.42
N ILE A 5 12.50 -30.93 -0.62
CA ILE A 5 11.26 -30.11 -0.69
C ILE A 5 11.49 -28.69 -0.16
N LYS A 6 12.47 -28.48 0.74
CA LYS A 6 12.87 -27.15 1.22
C LYS A 6 13.55 -26.28 0.15
N TYR A 7 14.19 -26.89 -0.85
CA TYR A 7 14.88 -26.15 -1.92
C TYR A 7 14.01 -25.95 -3.16
N SER A 8 12.98 -26.78 -3.41
CA SER A 8 12.18 -26.70 -4.65
C SER A 8 11.24 -25.48 -4.71
N SER A 9 10.77 -24.98 -3.57
CA SER A 9 9.94 -23.76 -3.50
C SER A 9 10.77 -22.48 -3.64
N TYR A 10 12.04 -22.51 -3.23
CA TYR A 10 12.99 -21.42 -3.46
C TYR A 10 13.47 -21.40 -4.93
N PHE A 11 13.66 -22.58 -5.55
CA PHE A 11 14.06 -22.71 -6.96
C PHE A 11 13.02 -22.14 -7.94
N TRP A 12 11.73 -22.16 -7.59
CA TRP A 12 10.66 -21.57 -8.42
C TRP A 12 10.58 -20.04 -8.30
N LEU A 13 10.84 -19.49 -7.11
CA LEU A 13 10.91 -18.05 -6.85
C LEU A 13 12.15 -17.41 -7.49
N VAL A 14 13.30 -18.10 -7.45
CA VAL A 14 14.54 -17.68 -8.10
C VAL A 14 14.49 -17.94 -9.62
N GLY A 15 13.84 -19.03 -10.05
CA GLY A 15 13.77 -19.42 -11.46
C GLY A 15 12.94 -18.47 -12.34
N THR A 16 11.88 -17.84 -11.80
CA THR A 16 11.03 -16.92 -12.58
C THR A 16 11.66 -15.54 -12.75
N ALA A 17 12.33 -15.00 -11.73
CA ALA A 17 13.14 -13.78 -11.85
C ALA A 17 14.36 -13.99 -12.79
N PHE A 18 15.00 -15.16 -12.71
CA PHE A 18 16.13 -15.51 -13.58
C PHE A 18 15.71 -15.72 -15.05
N TYR A 19 14.56 -16.35 -15.31
CA TYR A 19 14.01 -16.46 -16.67
C TYR A 19 13.56 -15.10 -17.24
N ALA A 20 13.12 -14.15 -16.39
CA ALA A 20 12.80 -12.79 -16.84
C ALA A 20 14.04 -12.00 -17.28
N LEU A 21 15.20 -12.23 -16.65
CA LEU A 21 16.46 -11.53 -16.99
C LEU A 21 17.27 -12.22 -18.10
N CYS A 22 17.10 -13.53 -18.29
CA CYS A 22 17.92 -14.35 -19.21
C CYS A 22 17.13 -15.01 -20.36
N GLY A 23 15.80 -14.89 -20.40
CA GLY A 23 14.98 -15.44 -21.49
C GLY A 23 15.09 -14.62 -22.79
N PRO A 24 14.95 -15.24 -23.98
CA PRO A 24 14.93 -14.53 -25.24
C PRO A 24 13.58 -13.83 -25.40
N ALA A 25 13.40 -12.69 -24.72
CA ALA A 25 12.25 -11.84 -24.94
C ALA A 25 12.62 -10.82 -26.03
N ASP A 26 12.80 -11.31 -27.27
CA ASP A 26 13.10 -10.47 -28.44
C ASP A 26 11.89 -9.59 -28.87
N ALA A 27 10.77 -9.66 -28.15
CA ALA A 27 9.56 -8.92 -28.42
C ALA A 27 9.04 -8.16 -27.18
N PHE A 28 8.44 -6.99 -27.44
CA PHE A 28 7.94 -6.07 -26.43
C PHE A 28 6.91 -6.74 -25.48
N HIS A 29 5.85 -7.33 -26.02
CA HIS A 29 4.73 -7.87 -25.24
C HIS A 29 5.13 -9.05 -24.37
N THR A 30 5.96 -9.95 -24.89
CA THR A 30 6.50 -11.10 -24.13
C THR A 30 7.32 -10.60 -22.94
N SER A 31 8.22 -9.62 -23.17
CA SER A 31 9.05 -9.06 -22.11
C SER A 31 8.21 -8.31 -21.07
N PHE A 32 7.23 -7.52 -21.49
CA PHE A 32 6.33 -6.78 -20.61
C PHE A 32 5.53 -7.73 -19.70
N ILE A 33 4.84 -8.72 -20.25
CA ILE A 33 4.02 -9.65 -19.45
C ILE A 33 4.87 -10.52 -18.53
N SER A 34 5.98 -11.07 -19.01
CA SER A 34 6.83 -11.98 -18.23
C SER A 34 7.49 -11.30 -17.03
N SER A 35 7.81 -10.02 -17.14
CA SER A 35 8.39 -9.20 -16.06
C SER A 35 7.35 -8.39 -15.27
N TYR A 36 6.05 -8.56 -15.57
CA TYR A 36 4.99 -7.81 -14.91
C TYR A 36 5.00 -8.07 -13.40
N ASP A 37 5.12 -7.01 -12.62
CA ASP A 37 5.18 -7.04 -11.17
C ASP A 37 3.82 -6.64 -10.57
N LEU A 38 3.27 -7.48 -9.71
CA LEU A 38 1.98 -7.23 -9.06
C LEU A 38 2.13 -6.28 -7.86
N SER A 39 3.32 -6.19 -7.28
CA SER A 39 3.60 -5.53 -6.00
C SER A 39 3.91 -4.03 -6.12
N GLY A 40 4.38 -3.55 -7.27
CA GLY A 40 4.74 -2.15 -7.52
C GLY A 40 3.70 -1.36 -8.33
N ARG A 41 3.55 -0.05 -8.06
CA ARG A 41 2.79 0.85 -8.96
C ARG A 41 3.65 1.32 -10.13
N TYR A 42 4.97 1.30 -9.96
CA TYR A 42 5.90 1.99 -10.86
C TYR A 42 6.76 1.03 -11.69
N THR A 43 6.61 -0.28 -11.50
CA THR A 43 7.56 -1.29 -11.96
C THR A 43 7.32 -1.79 -13.39
N HIS A 44 6.25 -1.36 -14.06
CA HIS A 44 5.81 -2.00 -15.31
C HIS A 44 6.48 -1.44 -16.57
N GLU A 45 7.03 -0.22 -16.53
CA GLU A 45 7.32 0.52 -17.77
C GLU A 45 8.58 0.08 -18.50
N TYR A 46 9.61 -0.30 -17.76
CA TYR A 46 10.91 -0.65 -18.32
C TYR A 46 11.24 -2.10 -17.98
N HIS A 47 10.68 -2.97 -18.80
CA HIS A 47 10.95 -4.39 -18.79
C HIS A 47 12.25 -4.70 -19.58
N PRO A 48 12.83 -5.90 -19.45
CA PRO A 48 14.14 -6.26 -19.99
C PRO A 48 14.39 -5.89 -21.46
N TYR A 49 13.37 -6.00 -22.32
CA TYR A 49 13.48 -5.60 -23.74
C TYR A 49 13.79 -4.11 -23.92
N VAL A 50 13.10 -3.23 -23.19
CA VAL A 50 13.33 -1.77 -23.23
C VAL A 50 14.69 -1.44 -22.63
N LEU A 51 15.06 -2.10 -21.52
CA LEU A 51 16.36 -1.92 -20.88
C LEU A 51 17.50 -2.27 -21.84
N LYS A 52 17.38 -3.41 -22.54
CA LYS A 52 18.36 -3.83 -23.55
C LYS A 52 18.48 -2.83 -24.69
N LYS A 53 17.37 -2.39 -25.30
CA LYS A 53 17.40 -1.37 -26.36
C LYS A 53 18.07 -0.07 -25.91
N THR A 54 17.77 0.36 -24.68
CA THR A 54 18.39 1.54 -24.06
C THR A 54 19.90 1.41 -23.95
N ARG A 55 20.36 0.29 -23.38
CA ARG A 55 21.78 -0.03 -23.26
C ARG A 55 22.48 0.01 -24.61
N ASP A 56 21.90 -0.65 -25.60
CA ASP A 56 22.47 -0.76 -26.94
C ASP A 56 22.59 0.63 -27.61
N SER A 57 21.62 1.53 -27.39
CA SER A 57 21.73 2.91 -27.87
C SER A 57 22.82 3.72 -27.16
N PHE A 58 23.03 3.58 -25.85
CA PHE A 58 24.15 4.28 -25.20
C PHE A 58 25.51 3.84 -25.75
N LEU A 59 25.67 2.56 -26.07
CA LEU A 59 26.87 2.04 -26.73
C LEU A 59 27.00 2.59 -28.15
N GLU A 60 25.91 2.65 -28.90
CA GLU A 60 25.87 3.23 -30.25
C GLU A 60 26.18 4.73 -30.26
N LEU A 61 25.68 5.50 -29.28
CA LEU A 61 25.98 6.92 -29.12
C LEU A 61 27.49 7.14 -28.96
N GLU A 62 28.13 6.39 -28.06
CA GLU A 62 29.58 6.47 -27.88
C GLU A 62 30.33 6.10 -29.17
N HIS A 63 29.94 4.99 -29.80
CA HIS A 63 30.57 4.52 -31.02
C HIS A 63 30.43 5.52 -32.17
N SER A 64 29.23 6.09 -32.35
CA SER A 64 28.94 7.06 -33.40
C SER A 64 29.72 8.36 -33.22
N LEU A 65 29.92 8.83 -31.98
CA LEU A 65 30.72 10.04 -31.73
C LEU A 65 32.20 9.79 -32.05
N ARG A 66 32.76 8.63 -31.68
CA ARG A 66 34.14 8.27 -32.03
C ARG A 66 34.34 8.14 -33.55
N LYS A 67 33.39 7.51 -34.23
CA LYS A 67 33.42 7.34 -35.70
C LYS A 67 33.42 8.68 -36.43
N ASP A 68 32.80 9.69 -35.82
CA ASP A 68 32.71 11.05 -36.36
C ASP A 68 33.86 11.97 -35.90
N ASN A 69 34.99 11.36 -35.49
CA ASN A 69 36.24 12.01 -35.08
C ASN A 69 36.17 12.85 -33.80
N PHE A 70 35.16 12.69 -32.95
CA PHE A 70 35.18 13.28 -31.61
C PHE A 70 36.12 12.49 -30.67
N SER A 71 36.95 13.20 -29.90
CA SER A 71 37.79 12.59 -28.87
C SER A 71 36.97 12.31 -27.61
N VAL A 72 36.54 11.06 -27.42
CA VAL A 72 35.80 10.63 -26.24
C VAL A 72 36.78 10.39 -25.09
N ASN A 73 36.90 11.38 -24.20
CA ASN A 73 37.95 11.45 -23.18
C ASN A 73 37.58 10.79 -21.86
N GLY A 74 36.35 10.32 -21.67
CA GLY A 74 35.97 9.55 -20.49
C GLY A 74 34.58 9.86 -19.97
N ARG A 75 34.32 9.36 -18.76
CA ARG A 75 33.01 9.38 -18.09
C ARG A 75 33.11 9.86 -16.65
N ILE A 76 32.16 10.67 -16.22
CA ILE A 76 31.90 11.05 -14.83
C ILE A 76 30.60 10.35 -14.42
N LEU A 77 30.63 9.55 -13.35
CA LEU A 77 29.44 8.90 -12.81
C LEU A 77 28.88 9.70 -11.64
N ILE A 78 27.56 9.79 -11.55
CA ILE A 78 26.84 10.42 -10.45
C ILE A 78 25.87 9.40 -9.83
N LEU A 79 26.08 9.13 -8.54
CA LEU A 79 25.32 8.20 -7.70
C LEU A 79 24.67 8.96 -6.52
N GLY A 80 23.45 9.43 -6.68
CA GLY A 80 22.76 10.12 -5.59
C GLY A 80 21.80 9.20 -4.84
N TYR A 81 21.74 9.28 -3.51
CA TYR A 81 20.78 8.51 -2.71
C TYR A 81 20.04 9.39 -1.71
N GLN A 82 18.91 8.94 -1.19
CA GLN A 82 18.15 9.71 -0.21
C GLN A 82 18.75 9.57 1.20
N GLU A 83 19.08 10.69 1.88
CA GLU A 83 19.63 10.63 3.25
C GLU A 83 18.67 9.93 4.22
N ASP A 84 17.39 10.28 4.14
CA ASP A 84 16.33 9.79 5.02
C ASP A 84 15.72 8.45 4.57
N ALA A 85 16.36 7.73 3.66
CA ALA A 85 15.93 6.39 3.28
C ALA A 85 15.90 5.44 4.49
N VAL A 86 16.73 5.68 5.51
CA VAL A 86 16.65 5.02 6.81
C VAL A 86 16.43 6.06 7.90
N ALA A 87 15.44 5.83 8.76
CA ALA A 87 15.13 6.77 9.84
C ALA A 87 16.37 7.05 10.72
N PRO A 88 16.60 8.31 11.12
CA PRO A 88 17.68 8.64 12.03
C PRO A 88 17.39 8.03 13.41
N TYR A 89 18.42 7.45 14.04
CA TYR A 89 18.34 6.88 15.39
C TYR A 89 18.50 7.94 16.49
N LYS A 90 18.88 9.17 16.12
CA LYS A 90 18.96 10.32 17.01
C LYS A 90 17.94 11.35 16.56
N THR A 91 17.13 11.82 17.50
CA THR A 91 16.25 12.97 17.26
C THR A 91 17.10 14.23 17.26
N ASP A 92 17.16 14.93 16.14
CA ASP A 92 17.72 16.27 16.03
C ASP A 92 16.58 17.27 15.78
N TRP A 93 16.25 18.07 16.80
CA TRP A 93 15.19 19.07 16.74
C TRP A 93 15.58 20.30 15.90
N GLN A 94 16.87 20.48 15.61
CA GLN A 94 17.36 21.57 14.76
C GLN A 94 17.45 21.17 13.29
N ARG A 95 17.42 19.86 12.99
CA ARG A 95 17.47 19.35 11.61
C ARG A 95 16.24 19.81 10.84
N GLN A 96 16.47 20.68 9.86
CA GLN A 96 15.48 20.99 8.84
C GLN A 96 15.37 19.77 7.92
N ALA A 97 14.23 19.08 7.96
CA ALA A 97 14.00 17.95 7.07
C ALA A 97 13.62 18.46 5.68
N LEU A 98 14.12 17.79 4.64
CA LEU A 98 13.50 17.86 3.32
C LEU A 98 12.07 17.34 3.47
N GLU A 99 11.08 18.23 3.35
CA GLU A 99 9.67 17.81 3.25
C GLU A 99 9.42 17.30 1.83
N ASP A 100 9.93 16.10 1.53
CA ASP A 100 9.82 15.54 0.17
C ASP A 100 9.66 14.00 0.10
N GLU A 101 9.29 13.60 -1.12
CA GLU A 101 9.24 12.33 -1.85
C GLU A 101 8.79 11.03 -1.18
N ALA A 102 9.09 10.79 0.09
CA ALA A 102 8.92 9.47 0.72
C ALA A 102 8.47 9.51 2.18
N ILE A 103 8.37 10.68 2.81
CA ILE A 103 8.15 10.79 4.25
C ILE A 103 6.76 11.35 4.54
N ALA A 104 5.86 10.51 5.04
CA ALA A 104 4.64 10.99 5.67
C ALA A 104 4.95 11.41 7.11
N LYS A 105 4.94 12.72 7.41
CA LYS A 105 4.95 13.18 8.81
C LYS A 105 3.56 12.92 9.40
N THR A 106 3.48 12.15 10.48
CA THR A 106 2.25 12.02 11.28
C THR A 106 2.39 12.81 12.57
N ALA A 107 1.27 13.07 13.24
CA ALA A 107 1.26 13.74 14.55
C ALA A 107 2.07 13.00 15.64
N GLY A 108 2.45 11.73 15.42
CA GLY A 108 3.29 10.93 16.31
C GLY A 108 4.79 10.87 15.93
N GLY A 109 5.23 11.58 14.89
CA GLY A 109 6.60 11.54 14.36
C GLY A 109 6.69 11.16 12.88
N LEU A 110 7.90 10.85 12.41
CA LEU A 110 8.14 10.33 11.04
C LEU A 110 7.38 8.99 10.88
N ALA A 111 6.30 8.96 10.10
CA ALA A 111 5.64 7.70 9.78
C ALA A 111 6.31 7.08 8.55
N GLN A 112 6.99 5.96 8.80
CA GLN A 112 7.60 5.02 7.85
C GLN A 112 8.35 5.67 6.67
N PRO A 113 9.64 6.04 6.83
CA PRO A 113 10.56 5.89 5.70
C PRO A 113 10.71 4.37 5.49
N THR A 114 10.40 3.85 4.32
CA THR A 114 11.49 3.48 3.41
C THR A 114 11.00 3.50 1.96
N LYS A 115 11.50 4.43 1.14
CA LYS A 115 11.46 4.26 -0.32
C LYS A 115 12.85 4.50 -0.89
N ASN A 116 13.27 3.54 -1.73
CA ASN A 116 14.60 3.34 -2.29
C ASN A 116 15.76 3.30 -1.27
N ILE A 117 15.77 2.28 -0.41
CA ILE A 117 16.95 1.94 0.40
C ILE A 117 18.12 1.41 -0.46
N PHE A 118 17.87 1.00 -1.71
CA PHE A 118 18.89 0.52 -2.63
C PHE A 118 19.99 1.57 -2.87
N GLY A 119 19.60 2.82 -3.13
CA GLY A 119 20.56 3.92 -3.25
C GLY A 119 21.36 4.13 -1.97
N TYR A 120 20.68 4.12 -0.82
CA TYR A 120 21.31 4.30 0.48
C TYR A 120 22.33 3.20 0.82
N LEU A 121 22.00 1.94 0.50
CA LEU A 121 22.91 0.81 0.66
C LEU A 121 24.12 0.93 -0.26
N THR A 122 23.93 1.35 -1.50
CA THR A 122 25.04 1.63 -2.43
C THR A 122 25.95 2.72 -1.89
N GLY A 123 25.38 3.78 -1.31
CA GLY A 123 26.12 4.82 -0.58
C GLY A 123 26.88 4.25 0.63
N PHE A 124 26.28 3.31 1.37
CA PHE A 124 26.93 2.64 2.51
C PHE A 124 28.13 1.80 2.08
N LEU A 125 28.05 1.09 0.95
CA LEU A 125 29.18 0.32 0.41
C LEU A 125 30.37 1.20 0.02
N LEU A 126 30.11 2.46 -0.37
CA LEU A 126 31.12 3.42 -0.79
C LEU A 126 31.53 4.42 0.31
N LYS A 127 31.02 4.26 1.54
CA LYS A 127 31.14 5.25 2.62
C LYS A 127 32.58 5.65 2.96
N ASP A 128 33.51 4.71 2.80
CA ASP A 128 34.93 4.90 3.13
C ASP A 128 35.80 5.07 1.87
N ALA A 129 35.22 4.99 0.66
CA ALA A 129 35.97 4.91 -0.58
C ALA A 129 36.91 6.11 -0.83
N GLU A 130 36.42 7.34 -0.62
CA GLU A 130 37.24 8.55 -0.75
C GLU A 130 38.39 8.59 0.28
N TRP A 131 38.12 8.12 1.51
CA TRP A 131 39.14 8.08 2.55
C TRP A 131 40.21 7.03 2.22
N LEU A 132 39.80 5.85 1.75
CA LEU A 132 40.70 4.78 1.34
C LEU A 132 41.60 5.22 0.17
N GLU A 133 41.05 5.85 -0.87
CA GLU A 133 41.85 6.37 -1.99
C GLU A 133 42.88 7.41 -1.53
N LYS A 134 42.49 8.34 -0.65
CA LYS A 134 43.40 9.36 -0.08
C LYS A 134 44.56 8.74 0.70
N ASN A 135 44.32 7.64 1.41
CA ASN A 135 45.33 7.01 2.26
C ASN A 135 46.21 6.03 1.49
N TRP A 136 45.64 5.27 0.55
CA TRP A 136 46.36 4.31 -0.28
C TRP A 136 47.14 4.98 -1.42
N PHE A 137 46.63 6.09 -1.98
CA PHE A 137 47.16 6.71 -3.21
C PHE A 137 47.38 8.23 -3.05
N LYS A 138 48.20 8.63 -2.07
CA LYS A 138 48.41 10.04 -1.66
C LYS A 138 48.79 11.02 -2.78
N ASP A 139 49.57 10.57 -3.77
CA ASP A 139 50.13 11.43 -4.83
C ASP A 139 49.38 11.31 -6.17
N MET A 140 48.18 10.72 -6.16
CA MET A 140 47.43 10.43 -7.38
C MET A 140 46.08 11.13 -7.38
N GLN A 141 45.53 11.42 -8.55
CA GLN A 141 44.16 11.89 -8.66
C GLN A 141 43.19 10.82 -8.17
N HIS A 142 42.28 11.22 -7.29
CA HIS A 142 41.28 10.33 -6.68
C HIS A 142 40.06 10.24 -7.60
N ALA A 143 39.66 9.01 -7.88
CA ALA A 143 38.58 8.69 -8.80
C ALA A 143 37.21 8.77 -8.09
N ILE A 144 37.15 8.57 -6.78
CA ILE A 144 35.89 8.55 -6.02
C ILE A 144 35.80 9.73 -5.06
N LYS A 145 34.64 10.40 -5.08
CA LYS A 145 34.28 11.49 -4.18
C LYS A 145 32.95 11.17 -3.50
N HIS A 146 32.95 11.07 -2.17
CA HIS A 146 31.73 10.87 -1.40
C HIS A 146 31.32 12.19 -0.73
N VAL A 147 30.42 12.90 -1.39
CA VAL A 147 29.93 14.20 -0.92
C VAL A 147 29.11 13.99 0.35
N TYR A 148 29.42 14.73 1.42
CA TYR A 148 28.69 14.71 2.69
C TYR A 148 28.46 13.31 3.32
N ALA A 149 29.44 12.41 3.29
CA ALA A 149 29.30 11.09 3.93
C ALA A 149 29.21 11.13 5.47
N ARG A 150 30.00 12.02 6.10
CA ARG A 150 30.24 12.02 7.56
C ARG A 150 29.01 12.29 8.46
N PRO A 151 28.05 13.15 8.09
CA PRO A 151 26.87 13.42 8.91
C PRO A 151 25.95 12.21 9.09
N ILE A 152 25.99 11.23 8.16
CA ILE A 152 25.07 10.10 8.15
C ILE A 152 25.35 9.15 9.32
N ASP A 153 24.40 9.06 10.24
CA ASP A 153 24.57 8.34 11.50
C ASP A 153 24.89 6.85 11.33
N LEU A 154 24.25 6.17 10.38
CA LEU A 154 24.49 4.73 10.15
C LEU A 154 25.82 4.44 9.44
N PHE A 155 26.47 5.44 8.85
CA PHE A 155 27.76 5.22 8.17
C PHE A 155 28.92 5.17 9.16
N LYS A 156 28.67 5.57 10.42
CA LYS A 156 29.65 5.53 11.50
C LYS A 156 29.90 4.09 11.93
N ASP A 157 31.17 3.69 12.04
CA ASP A 157 31.53 2.34 12.48
C ASP A 157 31.10 2.04 13.93
N SER A 158 30.89 3.08 14.74
CA SER A 158 30.31 2.93 16.09
C SER A 158 28.81 2.61 16.10
N ALA A 159 28.13 2.68 14.95
CA ALA A 159 26.69 2.48 14.82
C ALA A 159 26.29 1.01 14.50
N VAL A 160 27.18 0.02 14.68
CA VAL A 160 26.93 -1.40 14.32
C VAL A 160 25.62 -1.94 14.90
N PHE A 161 25.26 -1.56 16.13
CA PHE A 161 23.98 -1.97 16.72
C PHE A 161 22.77 -1.45 15.92
N PHE A 162 22.81 -0.18 15.50
CA PHE A 162 21.78 0.44 14.68
C PHE A 162 21.77 -0.09 13.24
N GLN A 163 22.94 -0.40 12.68
CA GLN A 163 23.05 -1.04 11.37
C GLN A 163 22.41 -2.44 11.37
N LYS A 164 22.69 -3.27 12.39
CA LYS A 164 22.05 -4.59 12.57
C LYS A 164 20.54 -4.47 12.72
N HIS A 165 20.07 -3.45 13.44
CA HIS A 165 18.64 -3.19 13.59
C HIS A 165 17.98 -2.77 12.27
N ALA A 166 18.60 -1.84 11.52
CA ALA A 166 18.07 -1.35 10.24
C ALA A 166 18.03 -2.43 9.15
N LEU A 167 19.11 -3.23 9.05
CA LEU A 167 19.34 -4.17 7.94
C LEU A 167 18.90 -5.60 8.27
N GLY A 168 18.62 -5.91 9.55
CA GLY A 168 18.10 -7.19 9.98
C GLY A 168 18.98 -8.37 9.57
N LYS A 169 18.35 -9.39 8.97
CA LYS A 169 19.00 -10.65 8.55
C LYS A 169 20.01 -10.45 7.41
N ASP A 170 19.89 -9.39 6.64
CA ASP A 170 20.71 -9.15 5.44
C ASP A 170 22.01 -8.38 5.78
N PHE A 171 22.16 -7.93 7.04
CA PHE A 171 23.35 -7.22 7.53
C PHE A 171 24.68 -7.94 7.21
N PRO A 172 24.88 -9.24 7.48
CA PRO A 172 26.15 -9.90 7.20
C PRO A 172 26.53 -9.88 5.71
N ALA A 173 25.55 -10.13 4.82
CA ALA A 173 25.78 -10.12 3.37
C ALA A 173 26.12 -8.71 2.85
N ILE A 174 25.53 -7.66 3.43
CA ILE A 174 25.84 -6.27 3.08
C ILE A 174 27.26 -5.90 3.52
N ILE A 175 27.72 -6.35 4.70
CA ILE A 175 29.10 -6.12 5.15
C ILE A 175 30.10 -6.86 4.26
N GLU A 176 29.81 -8.10 3.88
CA GLU A 176 30.65 -8.87 2.94
C GLU A 176 30.74 -8.19 1.57
N ALA A 177 29.63 -7.65 1.06
CA ALA A 177 29.62 -6.87 -0.17
C ALA A 177 30.46 -5.59 -0.06
N ARG A 178 30.41 -4.90 1.10
CA ARG A 178 31.25 -3.71 1.36
C ARG A 178 32.72 -4.08 1.28
N ASP A 179 33.12 -5.14 1.99
CA ASP A 179 34.52 -5.58 2.03
C ASP A 179 35.02 -5.97 0.63
N THR A 180 34.15 -6.59 -0.19
CA THR A 180 34.42 -6.90 -1.60
C THR A 180 34.61 -5.63 -2.44
N VAL A 181 33.75 -4.63 -2.29
CA VAL A 181 33.87 -3.33 -2.96
C VAL A 181 35.15 -2.62 -2.54
N GLU A 182 35.47 -2.60 -1.24
CA GLU A 182 36.71 -2.03 -0.72
C GLU A 182 37.95 -2.71 -1.31
N HIS A 183 37.92 -4.04 -1.47
CA HIS A 183 39.01 -4.76 -2.14
C HIS A 183 39.14 -4.35 -3.62
N ALA A 184 38.02 -4.20 -4.33
CA ALA A 184 38.02 -3.74 -5.72
C ALA A 184 38.58 -2.33 -5.89
N LEU A 185 38.41 -1.43 -4.89
CA LEU A 185 39.01 -0.09 -4.92
C LEU A 185 40.54 -0.12 -5.04
N TYR A 186 41.20 -1.13 -4.45
CA TYR A 186 42.66 -1.27 -4.53
C TYR A 186 43.16 -1.46 -5.97
N SER A 187 42.31 -2.02 -6.86
CA SER A 187 42.64 -2.19 -8.29
C SER A 187 42.73 -0.88 -9.07
N ARG A 188 42.19 0.23 -8.53
CA ARG A 188 42.04 1.53 -9.18
C ARG A 188 41.28 1.50 -10.51
N ASN A 189 40.54 0.42 -10.78
CA ASN A 189 39.72 0.29 -11.95
C ASN A 189 38.24 0.44 -11.56
N LEU A 190 37.65 1.58 -11.87
CA LEU A 190 36.22 1.84 -11.59
C LEU A 190 35.29 0.82 -12.29
N LYS A 191 35.71 0.18 -13.38
CA LYS A 191 34.91 -0.90 -13.99
C LYS A 191 34.85 -2.13 -13.09
N THR A 192 35.93 -2.45 -12.37
CA THR A 192 35.93 -3.53 -11.36
C THR A 192 34.98 -3.19 -10.22
N VAL A 193 35.05 -1.94 -9.71
CA VAL A 193 34.15 -1.45 -8.65
C VAL A 193 32.68 -1.55 -9.07
N LEU A 194 32.35 -1.10 -10.29
CA LEU A 194 31.00 -1.26 -10.85
C LEU A 194 30.59 -2.73 -11.00
N GLY A 195 31.53 -3.61 -11.37
CA GLY A 195 31.27 -5.06 -11.45
C GLY A 195 30.82 -5.63 -10.10
N GLU A 196 31.50 -5.25 -9.02
CA GLU A 196 31.12 -5.67 -7.66
C GLU A 196 29.79 -5.06 -7.21
N LEU A 197 29.52 -3.80 -7.56
CA LEU A 197 28.23 -3.18 -7.31
C LEU A 197 27.11 -3.90 -8.07
N ILE A 198 27.29 -4.26 -9.34
CA ILE A 198 26.32 -5.04 -10.12
C ILE A 198 26.05 -6.39 -9.46
N SER A 199 27.10 -7.10 -9.02
CA SER A 199 26.96 -8.38 -8.31
C SER A 199 26.14 -8.24 -7.03
N PHE A 200 26.40 -7.19 -6.25
CA PHE A 200 25.61 -6.87 -5.06
C PHE A 200 24.15 -6.54 -5.41
N TRP A 201 23.92 -5.68 -6.41
CA TRP A 201 22.58 -5.29 -6.83
C TRP A 201 21.76 -6.49 -7.34
N MET A 202 22.34 -7.34 -8.19
CA MET A 202 21.68 -8.57 -8.65
C MET A 202 21.34 -9.48 -7.48
N SER A 203 22.27 -9.69 -6.53
CA SER A 203 22.01 -10.48 -5.33
C SER A 203 20.84 -9.92 -4.50
N MET A 204 20.76 -8.60 -4.33
CA MET A 204 19.66 -7.96 -3.62
C MET A 204 18.32 -8.08 -4.36
N TYR A 205 18.35 -7.97 -5.69
CA TYR A 205 17.17 -8.09 -6.54
C TYR A 205 16.63 -9.53 -6.53
N GLU A 206 17.48 -10.51 -6.81
CA GLU A 206 17.13 -11.93 -6.94
C GLU A 206 16.68 -12.56 -5.62
N ASN A 207 17.30 -12.16 -4.50
CA ASN A 207 16.90 -12.66 -3.18
C ASN A 207 15.63 -11.99 -2.63
N ALA A 208 15.06 -11.03 -3.38
CA ALA A 208 13.99 -10.15 -2.92
C ALA A 208 14.28 -9.65 -1.50
N SER A 209 15.53 -9.18 -1.29
CA SER A 209 16.04 -8.82 0.04
C SER A 209 15.11 -7.82 0.71
N LYS A 210 15.00 -7.92 2.03
CA LYS A 210 14.00 -7.17 2.80
C LYS A 210 14.67 -6.36 3.90
N THR A 211 14.17 -5.14 4.12
CA THR A 211 14.59 -4.32 5.27
C THR A 211 14.23 -4.99 6.61
N GLY A 212 14.73 -4.45 7.72
CA GLY A 212 14.26 -4.85 9.06
C GLY A 212 12.74 -4.74 9.24
N SER A 213 12.09 -3.82 8.51
CA SER A 213 10.63 -3.65 8.45
C SER A 213 9.89 -4.61 7.49
N GLN A 214 10.59 -5.56 6.86
CA GLN A 214 10.07 -6.53 5.87
C GLN A 214 9.65 -5.94 4.51
N GLU A 215 10.12 -4.74 4.16
CA GLU A 215 9.86 -4.11 2.86
C GLU A 215 10.86 -4.60 1.82
N THR A 216 10.39 -4.84 0.59
CA THR A 216 11.22 -5.31 -0.52
C THR A 216 12.19 -4.22 -1.00
N ILE A 217 13.47 -4.56 -1.06
CA ILE A 217 14.56 -3.67 -1.50
C ILE A 217 14.71 -3.69 -3.04
N ALA A 218 14.32 -4.81 -3.66
CA ALA A 218 14.31 -4.99 -5.10
C ALA A 218 13.33 -4.01 -5.76
N THR A 219 13.87 -3.00 -6.44
CA THR A 219 13.12 -1.94 -7.14
C THR A 219 13.54 -1.89 -8.60
N GLN A 220 12.73 -1.31 -9.47
CA GLN A 220 13.09 -1.12 -10.87
C GLN A 220 14.32 -0.21 -11.06
N ASP A 221 14.52 0.74 -10.13
CA ASP A 221 15.73 1.57 -10.02
C ASP A 221 17.02 0.74 -9.98
N MET A 222 16.95 -0.44 -9.35
CA MET A 222 18.06 -1.39 -9.31
C MET A 222 18.30 -2.04 -10.67
N LEU A 223 17.25 -2.42 -11.41
CA LEU A 223 17.39 -2.98 -12.77
C LEU A 223 17.99 -1.96 -13.73
N PHE A 224 17.54 -0.70 -13.70
CA PHE A 224 18.17 0.37 -14.48
C PHE A 224 19.65 0.52 -14.18
N SER A 225 19.98 0.52 -12.88
CA SER A 225 21.34 0.70 -12.44
C SER A 225 22.23 -0.47 -12.89
N ILE A 226 21.71 -1.70 -12.84
CA ILE A 226 22.39 -2.90 -13.35
C ILE A 226 22.65 -2.79 -14.85
N ASP A 227 21.62 -2.58 -15.68
CA ASP A 227 21.78 -2.58 -17.13
C ASP A 227 22.56 -1.36 -17.65
N TYR A 228 22.43 -0.20 -16.99
CA TYR A 228 23.25 0.96 -17.32
C TYR A 228 24.71 0.72 -16.93
N ALA A 229 24.99 0.22 -15.73
CA ALA A 229 26.36 -0.07 -15.32
C ALA A 229 27.02 -1.12 -16.22
N ARG A 230 26.27 -2.12 -16.73
CA ARG A 230 26.76 -3.02 -17.79
C ARG A 230 27.16 -2.26 -19.05
N ALA A 231 26.34 -1.33 -19.53
CA ALA A 231 26.68 -0.44 -20.65
C ALA A 231 27.99 0.32 -20.41
N LEU A 232 28.20 0.84 -19.19
CA LEU A 232 29.40 1.59 -18.82
C LEU A 232 30.66 0.71 -18.78
N ILE A 233 30.52 -0.56 -18.36
CA ILE A 233 31.61 -1.54 -18.37
C ILE A 233 31.96 -1.96 -19.81
N GLU A 234 30.94 -2.20 -20.65
CA GLU A 234 31.08 -2.59 -22.06
C GLU A 234 31.62 -1.44 -22.94
N GLY A 235 31.30 -0.18 -22.60
CA GLY A 235 31.75 1.01 -23.30
C GLY A 235 33.28 1.18 -23.32
N GLN A 236 33.79 1.87 -24.35
CA GLN A 236 35.24 2.05 -24.54
C GLN A 236 35.79 3.28 -23.80
N ALA A 237 34.93 4.20 -23.36
CA ALA A 237 35.33 5.42 -22.68
C ALA A 237 35.83 5.10 -21.26
N PRO A 238 36.98 5.66 -20.84
CA PRO A 238 37.49 5.43 -19.49
C PRO A 238 36.59 6.09 -18.44
N LEU A 239 36.32 5.38 -17.35
CA LEU A 239 35.63 5.94 -16.19
C LEU A 239 36.64 6.75 -15.39
N LYS A 240 36.48 8.08 -15.36
CA LYS A 240 37.45 9.02 -14.77
C LYS A 240 37.11 9.38 -13.33
N LYS A 241 35.82 9.57 -13.06
CA LYS A 241 35.34 10.09 -11.78
C LYS A 241 34.02 9.44 -11.40
N LEU A 242 33.82 9.21 -10.11
CA LEU A 242 32.55 8.78 -9.51
C LEU A 242 32.23 9.71 -8.34
N PHE A 243 31.10 10.38 -8.43
CA PHE A 243 30.49 11.12 -7.32
C PHE A 243 29.41 10.27 -6.70
N VAL A 244 29.42 10.16 -5.38
CA VAL A 244 28.35 9.54 -4.60
C VAL A 244 27.96 10.45 -3.44
N GLY A 245 26.68 10.54 -3.09
CA GLY A 245 26.27 11.36 -1.95
C GLY A 245 24.76 11.42 -1.70
N PRO A 246 24.36 11.86 -0.50
CA PRO A 246 22.96 12.04 -0.15
C PRO A 246 22.37 13.27 -0.84
N ASP A 247 21.17 13.17 -1.41
CA ASP A 247 20.33 14.28 -1.90
C ASP A 247 21.05 15.29 -2.83
N ILE A 248 22.09 14.84 -3.52
CA ILE A 248 22.95 15.66 -4.37
C ILE A 248 22.27 16.21 -5.63
N THR A 249 21.15 15.63 -6.08
CA THR A 249 20.40 16.09 -7.27
C THR A 249 19.11 16.84 -6.92
N TYR A 250 18.93 17.27 -5.67
CA TYR A 250 17.76 18.04 -5.24
C TYR A 250 17.79 19.48 -5.76
N PRO A 251 16.61 20.11 -6.00
CA PRO A 251 16.56 21.50 -6.42
C PRO A 251 17.10 22.41 -5.32
N ILE A 252 18.00 23.34 -5.68
CA ILE A 252 18.59 24.29 -4.72
C ILE A 252 17.67 25.51 -4.48
N GLU A 253 16.71 25.77 -5.38
CA GLU A 253 15.80 26.91 -5.26
C GLU A 253 15.05 26.95 -3.92
N ILE A 254 14.84 28.15 -3.38
CA ILE A 254 14.14 28.35 -2.10
C ILE A 254 12.63 28.46 -2.36
N LEU A 255 11.85 27.56 -1.76
CA LEU A 255 10.38 27.61 -1.78
C LEU A 255 9.84 28.23 -0.49
N SER A 256 8.59 28.70 -0.51
CA SER A 256 7.91 29.21 0.69
C SER A 256 7.82 28.21 1.85
N CYS A 257 7.90 26.91 1.53
CA CYS A 257 7.85 25.76 2.43
C CYS A 257 9.22 25.12 2.72
N GLN A 258 10.32 25.57 2.09
CA GLN A 258 11.63 24.92 2.20
C GLN A 258 12.74 25.94 2.47
N GLN A 259 13.49 25.73 3.55
CA GLN A 259 14.61 26.59 3.94
C GLN A 259 15.90 26.21 3.19
N LYS A 260 16.84 27.15 3.09
CA LYS A 260 18.14 26.98 2.42
C LYS A 260 18.96 25.80 2.95
N GLU A 261 18.87 25.54 4.25
CA GLU A 261 19.63 24.48 4.93
C GLU A 261 19.20 23.09 4.49
N ALA A 262 17.97 22.94 3.99
CA ALA A 262 17.44 21.66 3.55
C ALA A 262 18.13 21.14 2.27
N THR A 263 18.76 22.01 1.47
CA THR A 263 19.40 21.64 0.19
C THR A 263 20.94 21.68 0.26
N ALA A 264 21.51 21.68 1.47
CA ALA A 264 22.96 21.81 1.69
C ALA A 264 23.78 20.77 0.90
N HIS A 265 23.30 19.53 0.79
CA HIS A 265 24.00 18.48 0.06
C HIS A 265 24.13 18.77 -1.44
N ALA A 266 23.04 19.19 -2.09
CA ALA A 266 23.03 19.61 -3.48
C ALA A 266 23.93 20.84 -3.70
N GLN A 267 23.94 21.79 -2.75
CA GLN A 267 24.81 22.97 -2.81
C GLN A 267 26.30 22.59 -2.82
N GLN A 268 26.76 21.72 -1.91
CA GLN A 268 28.16 21.28 -1.92
C GLN A 268 28.48 20.44 -3.16
N PHE A 269 27.57 19.56 -3.59
CA PHE A 269 27.81 18.75 -4.77
C PHE A 269 28.01 19.61 -6.01
N ILE A 270 27.15 20.61 -6.24
CA ILE A 270 27.29 21.51 -7.39
C ILE A 270 28.60 22.29 -7.33
N HIS A 271 29.00 22.75 -6.14
CA HIS A 271 30.29 23.40 -5.95
C HIS A 271 31.46 22.50 -6.38
N GLU A 272 31.44 21.23 -5.97
CA GLU A 272 32.48 20.24 -6.30
C GLU A 272 32.43 19.86 -7.79
N LEU A 273 31.25 19.58 -8.35
CA LEU A 273 31.07 19.18 -9.75
C LEU A 273 31.55 20.28 -10.72
N GLN A 274 31.28 21.55 -10.43
CA GLN A 274 31.71 22.69 -11.25
C GLN A 274 33.24 22.77 -11.42
N THR A 275 34.01 22.22 -10.49
CA THR A 275 35.48 22.15 -10.59
C THR A 275 35.97 21.10 -11.59
N GLU A 276 35.15 20.09 -11.89
CA GLU A 276 35.48 19.03 -12.87
C GLU A 276 34.97 19.36 -14.28
N LEU A 277 34.04 20.32 -14.43
CA LEU A 277 33.53 20.80 -15.71
C LEU A 277 34.48 21.83 -16.31
N VAL A 278 35.56 21.42 -16.97
CA VAL A 278 36.62 22.30 -17.52
C VAL A 278 37.06 21.85 -18.92
N PRO A 279 37.70 22.71 -19.72
CA PRO A 279 38.23 22.30 -21.03
C PRO A 279 39.27 21.18 -20.89
N VAL A 280 39.12 20.11 -21.67
CA VAL A 280 40.09 19.02 -21.78
C VAL A 280 41.13 19.39 -22.83
N ASN A 281 42.42 19.26 -22.50
CA ASN A 281 43.54 19.60 -23.40
C ASN A 281 43.48 21.04 -23.95
N ASN A 282 42.88 21.98 -23.19
CA ASN A 282 42.60 23.36 -23.62
C ASN A 282 41.77 23.46 -24.92
N GLN A 283 41.00 22.43 -25.25
CA GLN A 283 40.14 22.37 -26.42
C GLN A 283 38.66 22.51 -26.03
N LYS A 284 37.84 22.93 -26.99
CA LYS A 284 36.38 22.99 -26.81
C LYS A 284 35.83 21.62 -26.44
N THR A 285 35.28 21.55 -25.25
CA THR A 285 34.85 20.31 -24.60
C THR A 285 33.35 20.36 -24.34
N VAL A 286 32.64 19.29 -24.73
CA VAL A 286 31.25 19.08 -24.34
C VAL A 286 31.14 18.02 -23.26
N TYR A 287 30.35 18.33 -22.24
CA TYR A 287 29.89 17.40 -21.22
C TYR A 287 28.50 16.92 -21.58
N ILE A 288 28.37 15.66 -21.96
CA ILE A 288 27.12 15.05 -22.42
C ILE A 288 26.44 14.39 -21.22
N PHE A 289 25.31 14.96 -20.78
CA PHE A 289 24.57 14.46 -19.62
C PHE A 289 23.61 13.35 -20.05
N CYS A 290 23.91 12.13 -19.58
CA CYS A 290 23.22 10.91 -19.92
C CYS A 290 22.47 10.35 -18.71
N SER A 291 21.23 9.93 -18.91
CA SER A 291 20.52 9.13 -17.92
C SER A 291 19.77 8.02 -18.64
N PHE A 292 19.82 6.82 -18.09
CA PHE A 292 19.12 5.65 -18.63
C PHE A 292 17.61 5.82 -18.66
N VAL A 293 17.09 6.78 -17.91
CA VAL A 293 15.67 6.89 -17.63
C VAL A 293 15.26 8.35 -17.48
N ASP A 294 13.99 8.62 -17.76
CA ASP A 294 13.45 9.98 -17.67
C ASP A 294 13.20 10.39 -16.21
N GLY A 295 14.26 10.76 -15.49
CA GLY A 295 14.21 11.20 -14.10
C GLY A 295 14.30 12.72 -13.96
N VAL A 296 13.56 13.28 -12.99
CA VAL A 296 13.64 14.70 -12.62
C VAL A 296 15.05 15.08 -12.16
N GLY A 297 15.80 14.16 -11.53
CA GLY A 297 17.14 14.43 -10.98
C GLY A 297 18.16 14.97 -11.98
N LYS A 298 18.15 14.50 -13.25
CA LYS A 298 19.06 15.03 -14.29
C LYS A 298 18.69 16.47 -14.66
N SER A 299 17.41 16.71 -14.95
CA SER A 299 16.88 18.05 -15.28
C SER A 299 17.18 19.03 -14.13
N THR A 300 16.90 18.62 -12.90
CA THR A 300 17.20 19.41 -11.70
C THR A 300 18.69 19.70 -11.55
N LEU A 301 19.57 18.73 -11.78
CA LEU A 301 21.01 18.97 -11.68
C LEU A 301 21.49 19.96 -12.75
N LEU A 302 21.04 19.81 -13.98
CA LEU A 302 21.37 20.73 -15.07
C LEU A 302 20.90 22.16 -14.75
N ASN A 303 19.69 22.31 -14.21
CA ASN A 303 19.17 23.59 -13.77
C ASN A 303 20.00 24.17 -12.61
N ASN A 304 20.44 23.34 -11.66
CA ASN A 304 21.32 23.76 -10.58
C ASN A 304 22.70 24.23 -11.11
N ILE A 305 23.25 23.54 -12.12
CA ILE A 305 24.51 23.91 -12.78
C ILE A 305 24.36 25.29 -13.46
N ALA A 306 23.28 25.48 -14.22
CA ALA A 306 22.99 26.73 -14.91
C ALA A 306 22.80 27.89 -13.92
N ASN A 307 21.94 27.70 -12.91
CA ASN A 307 21.71 28.69 -11.86
C ASN A 307 22.99 29.03 -11.08
N TRP A 308 23.82 28.03 -10.76
CA TRP A 308 25.09 28.27 -10.08
C TRP A 308 26.05 29.10 -10.92
N GLY A 309 26.11 28.84 -12.23
CA GLY A 309 26.91 29.64 -13.17
C GLY A 309 26.47 31.12 -13.21
N LEU A 310 25.16 31.37 -13.13
CA LEU A 310 24.58 32.72 -13.21
C LEU A 310 24.57 33.49 -11.88
N HIS A 311 24.30 32.80 -10.77
CA HIS A 311 23.93 33.43 -9.50
C HIS A 311 24.83 33.02 -8.32
N GLY A 312 25.64 31.97 -8.46
CA GLY A 312 26.51 31.48 -7.38
C GLY A 312 25.74 31.23 -6.09
N LEU A 313 26.11 31.91 -5.00
CA LEU A 313 25.49 31.72 -3.68
C LEU A 313 24.15 32.47 -3.47
N GLN A 314 23.65 33.19 -4.49
CA GLN A 314 22.40 33.98 -4.43
C GLN A 314 21.17 33.09 -4.74
N PHE A 315 20.88 32.14 -3.84
CA PHE A 315 19.83 31.13 -4.05
C PHE A 315 18.40 31.68 -4.15
N ASP A 316 18.15 32.89 -3.66
CA ASP A 316 16.89 33.63 -3.82
C ASP A 316 16.62 34.02 -5.28
N LYS A 317 17.65 34.05 -6.12
CA LYS A 317 17.54 34.37 -7.55
C LYS A 317 17.43 33.14 -8.46
N TYR A 318 17.49 31.94 -7.89
CA TYR A 318 17.45 30.71 -8.69
C TYR A 318 16.11 30.58 -9.42
N GLU A 319 16.19 30.23 -10.69
CA GLU A 319 15.03 29.95 -11.52
C GLU A 319 14.58 28.49 -11.39
N ARG A 320 13.26 28.28 -11.57
CA ARG A 320 12.65 26.97 -11.42
C ARG A 320 13.05 26.09 -12.60
N CYS A 321 13.42 24.84 -12.31
CA CYS A 321 13.68 23.86 -13.34
C CYS A 321 12.39 23.60 -14.12
N ASP A 322 12.46 23.71 -15.45
CA ASP A 322 11.45 23.12 -16.29
C ASP A 322 11.50 21.59 -16.09
N ASN A 323 10.42 21.04 -15.55
CA ASN A 323 10.30 19.60 -15.36
C ASN A 323 9.88 18.87 -16.65
N SER A 324 9.68 19.60 -17.75
CA SER A 324 9.51 19.03 -19.08
C SER A 324 10.86 18.46 -19.56
N SER A 325 10.90 17.16 -19.82
CA SER A 325 12.09 16.48 -20.32
C SER A 325 12.44 16.99 -21.72
N SER A 326 13.68 17.42 -21.96
CA SER A 326 14.15 17.77 -23.31
C SER A 326 13.78 16.65 -24.29
N GLN A 327 13.23 17.02 -25.46
CA GLN A 327 12.90 16.09 -26.56
C GLN A 327 13.95 16.16 -27.67
N GLU A 328 14.86 17.12 -27.58
CA GLU A 328 16.01 17.28 -28.45
C GLU A 328 17.28 17.33 -27.61
N ALA A 329 18.44 17.11 -28.24
CA ALA A 329 19.71 17.44 -27.62
C ALA A 329 19.85 18.98 -27.53
N THR A 330 19.82 19.51 -26.32
CA THR A 330 20.05 20.95 -26.06
C THR A 330 21.52 21.17 -25.77
N LEU A 331 22.18 22.00 -26.56
CA LEU A 331 23.59 22.36 -26.41
C LEU A 331 23.67 23.81 -25.94
N PHE A 332 24.34 24.05 -24.81
CA PHE A 332 24.59 25.40 -24.31
C PHE A 332 26.03 25.56 -23.80
N GLU A 333 26.57 26.76 -23.92
CA GLU A 333 27.88 27.11 -23.38
C GLU A 333 27.73 27.43 -21.89
N LEU A 334 28.44 26.68 -21.04
CA LEU A 334 28.46 26.92 -19.59
C LEU A 334 29.46 28.03 -19.24
N LYS A 335 30.65 27.95 -19.85
CA LYS A 335 31.75 28.91 -19.74
C LYS A 335 32.69 28.70 -20.94
N GLU A 336 33.66 29.59 -21.10
CA GLU A 336 34.60 29.56 -22.23
C GLU A 336 35.15 28.14 -22.49
N ASN A 337 34.97 27.66 -23.73
CA ASN A 337 35.39 26.34 -24.21
C ASN A 337 34.77 25.13 -23.48
N THR A 338 33.74 25.35 -22.65
CA THR A 338 33.05 24.30 -21.88
C THR A 338 31.56 24.33 -22.18
N TYR A 339 31.07 23.28 -22.81
CA TYR A 339 29.69 23.15 -23.25
C TYR A 339 28.99 22.01 -22.50
N ILE A 340 27.68 22.10 -22.37
CA ILE A 340 26.82 21.03 -21.87
C ILE A 340 25.87 20.61 -22.97
N ALA A 341 25.79 19.31 -23.22
CA ALA A 341 24.73 18.71 -24.02
C ALA A 341 23.77 17.95 -23.09
N ASP A 342 22.55 18.44 -22.97
CA ASP A 342 21.46 17.75 -22.30
C ASP A 342 20.79 16.77 -23.28
N LEU A 343 20.93 15.47 -23.03
CA LEU A 343 20.30 14.47 -23.89
C LEU A 343 18.85 14.18 -23.45
N PRO A 344 17.91 14.04 -24.40
CA PRO A 344 16.55 13.64 -24.08
C PRO A 344 16.53 12.23 -23.48
N ALA A 345 15.56 11.95 -22.60
CA ALA A 345 15.38 10.61 -22.06
C ALA A 345 14.94 9.56 -23.10
N GLN A 346 14.65 10.00 -24.32
CA GLN A 346 14.27 9.18 -25.47
C GLN A 346 15.31 8.12 -25.86
N ILE A 347 16.58 8.28 -25.44
CA ILE A 347 17.61 7.23 -25.56
C ILE A 347 17.17 5.93 -24.85
N SER A 348 16.21 6.02 -23.94
CA SER A 348 15.61 4.87 -23.25
C SER A 348 14.55 4.07 -24.02
N HIS A 349 14.30 4.39 -25.30
CA HIS A 349 13.38 3.67 -26.22
C HIS A 349 11.93 3.48 -25.76
N TYR A 350 11.56 3.94 -24.57
CA TYR A 350 10.19 3.89 -24.08
C TYR A 350 9.91 5.03 -23.11
N THR A 351 9.70 6.23 -23.64
CA THR A 351 9.22 7.37 -22.87
C THR A 351 8.10 8.08 -23.61
N ILE A 352 6.86 7.67 -23.32
CA ILE A 352 5.69 8.50 -23.59
C ILE A 352 5.82 9.78 -22.75
N LYS A 353 5.74 10.94 -23.41
CA LYS A 353 5.73 12.25 -22.73
C LYS A 353 4.35 12.91 -22.91
N PRO A 354 3.36 12.49 -22.12
CA PRO A 354 2.07 13.17 -22.10
C PRO A 354 2.24 14.54 -21.45
N ASP A 355 1.41 15.50 -21.89
CA ASP A 355 1.47 16.88 -21.41
C ASP A 355 0.07 17.44 -21.14
N GLY A 356 0.01 18.51 -20.33
CA GLY A 356 -1.22 19.13 -19.88
C GLY A 356 -1.08 19.79 -18.51
N LEU A 357 -2.07 19.59 -17.65
CA LEU A 357 -2.24 20.29 -16.38
C LEU A 357 -2.34 19.31 -15.21
N VAL A 358 -2.05 19.77 -14.00
CA VAL A 358 -2.15 18.98 -12.77
C VAL A 358 -2.56 19.87 -11.60
N PHE A 359 -3.41 19.33 -10.73
CA PHE A 359 -3.71 19.97 -9.43
C PHE A 359 -2.65 19.58 -8.39
N THR A 360 -1.80 20.51 -8.00
CA THR A 360 -0.70 20.30 -7.04
C THR A 360 -0.95 21.04 -5.73
N ASP A 361 -0.28 20.68 -4.63
CA ASP A 361 -0.39 21.44 -3.39
C ASP A 361 -0.11 22.93 -3.62
N ILE A 362 -1.00 23.80 -3.15
CA ILE A 362 -0.95 25.24 -3.37
C ILE A 362 0.38 25.86 -2.90
N SER A 363 1.01 25.27 -1.87
CA SER A 363 2.29 25.73 -1.32
C SER A 363 3.49 25.53 -2.25
N THR A 364 3.32 24.73 -3.31
CA THR A 364 4.39 24.42 -4.28
C THR A 364 4.31 25.24 -5.56
N VAL A 365 3.25 26.04 -5.73
CA VAL A 365 3.02 26.89 -6.89
C VAL A 365 3.71 28.23 -6.68
N LYS A 366 4.76 28.53 -7.47
CA LYS A 366 5.64 29.70 -7.26
C LYS A 366 4.88 31.03 -7.41
N GLU A 367 3.86 31.03 -8.26
CA GLU A 367 3.03 32.18 -8.60
C GLU A 367 1.96 32.49 -7.54
N ILE A 368 1.91 31.73 -6.44
CA ILE A 368 0.94 31.92 -5.35
C ILE A 368 1.72 32.21 -4.07
N ASP A 369 1.66 33.47 -3.61
CA ASP A 369 2.30 33.87 -2.35
C ASP A 369 1.51 33.39 -1.11
N LYS A 370 2.13 33.51 0.07
CA LYS A 370 1.53 33.08 1.34
C LYS A 370 0.23 33.83 1.67
N THR A 371 0.10 35.08 1.24
CA THR A 371 -1.08 35.91 1.47
C THR A 371 -2.26 35.39 0.65
N THR A 372 -2.02 35.13 -0.62
CA THR A 372 -2.98 34.54 -1.57
C THR A 372 -3.37 33.13 -1.14
N GLN A 373 -2.41 32.32 -0.71
CA GLN A 373 -2.67 30.99 -0.15
C GLN A 373 -3.63 31.05 1.04
N ALA A 374 -3.37 31.95 2.00
CA ALA A 374 -4.25 32.13 3.16
C ALA A 374 -5.65 32.62 2.78
N ALA A 375 -5.74 33.53 1.79
CA ALA A 375 -7.02 34.02 1.27
C ALA A 375 -7.85 32.90 0.62
N VAL A 376 -7.24 32.06 -0.22
CA VAL A 376 -7.91 30.91 -0.87
C VAL A 376 -8.37 29.88 0.16
N ILE A 377 -7.52 29.55 1.13
CA ILE A 377 -7.87 28.61 2.23
C ILE A 377 -9.08 29.16 3.00
N ARG A 378 -9.05 30.44 3.36
CA ARG A 378 -10.14 31.09 4.07
C ARG A 378 -11.43 31.09 3.24
N TYR A 379 -11.34 31.42 1.96
CA TYR A 379 -12.49 31.39 1.04
C TYR A 379 -13.11 29.99 0.96
N ALA A 380 -12.30 28.93 0.84
CA ALA A 380 -12.78 27.55 0.80
C ALA A 380 -13.45 27.11 2.12
N ILE A 381 -12.93 27.55 3.27
CA ILE A 381 -13.53 27.29 4.59
C ILE A 381 -14.86 28.03 4.72
N ASP A 382 -14.86 29.34 4.45
CA ASP A 382 -16.03 30.22 4.64
C ASP A 382 -17.19 29.84 3.69
N ASN A 383 -16.88 29.30 2.50
CA ASN A 383 -17.87 28.97 1.47
C ASN A 383 -18.04 27.45 1.25
N LYS A 384 -17.54 26.60 2.15
CA LYS A 384 -17.47 25.14 1.98
C LYS A 384 -18.77 24.51 1.46
N ALA A 385 -19.90 24.79 2.10
CA ALA A 385 -21.19 24.18 1.75
C ALA A 385 -21.68 24.61 0.35
N LEU A 386 -21.47 25.89 0.01
CA LEU A 386 -21.82 26.44 -1.30
C LEU A 386 -20.96 25.79 -2.40
N LEU A 387 -19.65 25.73 -2.20
CA LEU A 387 -18.72 25.16 -3.18
C LEU A 387 -18.99 23.67 -3.42
N ILE A 388 -19.33 22.91 -2.37
CA ILE A 388 -19.75 21.51 -2.50
C ILE A 388 -21.00 21.43 -3.40
N ALA A 389 -22.05 22.21 -3.11
CA ALA A 389 -23.28 22.17 -3.89
C ALA A 389 -23.05 22.56 -5.36
N GLN A 390 -22.24 23.58 -5.63
CA GLN A 390 -21.86 23.98 -6.99
C GLN A 390 -21.11 22.88 -7.74
N PHE A 391 -20.17 22.21 -7.07
CA PHE A 391 -19.40 21.14 -7.69
C PHE A 391 -20.24 19.89 -7.96
N GLU A 392 -21.22 19.56 -7.11
CA GLU A 392 -22.14 18.46 -7.40
C GLU A 392 -23.04 18.76 -8.63
N ASP A 393 -23.47 20.02 -8.86
CA ASP A 393 -24.16 20.41 -10.11
C ASP A 393 -23.24 20.24 -11.35
N ILE A 394 -21.97 20.61 -11.22
CA ILE A 394 -20.95 20.39 -12.26
C ILE A 394 -20.80 18.88 -12.54
N LYS A 395 -20.75 18.03 -11.50
CA LYS A 395 -20.66 16.58 -11.65
C LYS A 395 -21.87 15.97 -12.33
N GLU A 396 -23.08 16.47 -12.05
CA GLU A 396 -24.30 16.01 -12.72
C GLU A 396 -24.25 16.31 -14.23
N LYS A 397 -23.81 17.50 -14.62
CA LYS A 397 -23.60 17.86 -16.03
C LYS A 397 -22.54 17.00 -16.70
N ALA A 398 -21.45 16.72 -15.99
CA ALA A 398 -20.35 15.90 -16.49
C ALA A 398 -20.75 14.46 -16.83
N LYS A 399 -21.85 13.93 -16.27
CA LYS A 399 -22.38 12.58 -16.60
C LYS A 399 -22.75 12.41 -18.07
N LEU A 400 -22.95 13.51 -18.81
CA LEU A 400 -23.23 13.46 -20.24
C LEU A 400 -22.00 13.10 -21.09
N HIS A 401 -20.80 13.10 -20.50
CA HIS A 401 -19.53 12.85 -21.20
C HIS A 401 -18.75 11.70 -20.56
N THR A 402 -19.25 10.46 -20.72
CA THR A 402 -18.63 9.27 -20.12
C THR A 402 -17.47 8.67 -20.91
N GLN A 403 -17.17 9.19 -22.10
CA GLN A 403 -16.13 8.67 -23.00
C GLN A 403 -15.07 9.70 -23.41
N ALA A 404 -15.26 10.98 -23.08
CA ALA A 404 -14.30 12.03 -23.40
C ALA A 404 -13.59 12.49 -22.12
N LEU A 405 -12.26 12.62 -22.15
CA LEU A 405 -11.46 13.11 -21.01
C LEU A 405 -11.34 14.64 -20.97
N TYR A 406 -11.59 15.31 -22.10
CA TYR A 406 -11.48 16.77 -22.21
C TYR A 406 -12.52 17.29 -23.18
N VAL A 407 -13.39 18.18 -22.68
CA VAL A 407 -14.60 18.62 -23.40
C VAL A 407 -14.85 20.12 -23.30
N SER A 408 -14.14 20.82 -22.41
CA SER A 408 -14.38 22.24 -22.12
C SER A 408 -13.08 22.99 -21.85
N THR A 409 -13.10 24.32 -21.93
CA THR A 409 -12.02 25.16 -21.40
C THR A 409 -12.09 25.33 -19.88
N ASP A 410 -13.22 24.97 -19.26
CA ASP A 410 -13.36 24.96 -17.79
C ASP A 410 -12.66 23.72 -17.21
N HIS A 411 -11.55 23.93 -16.51
CA HIS A 411 -10.75 22.83 -15.94
C HIS A 411 -11.41 22.15 -14.73
N VAL A 412 -12.30 22.81 -14.00
CA VAL A 412 -13.10 22.15 -12.94
C VAL A 412 -14.14 21.23 -13.57
N TYR A 413 -14.72 21.63 -14.71
CA TYR A 413 -15.61 20.75 -15.47
C TYR A 413 -14.87 19.52 -16.01
N ASN A 414 -13.68 19.70 -16.60
CA ASN A 414 -12.88 18.56 -17.08
C ASN A 414 -12.43 17.63 -15.94
N TYR A 415 -12.09 18.17 -14.78
CA TYR A 415 -11.84 17.37 -13.57
C TYR A 415 -13.06 16.53 -13.20
N ALA A 416 -14.27 17.11 -13.20
CA ALA A 416 -15.49 16.37 -12.93
C ALA A 416 -15.78 15.29 -14.00
N VAL A 417 -15.49 15.58 -15.27
CA VAL A 417 -15.60 14.60 -16.37
C VAL A 417 -14.63 13.44 -16.16
N ASN A 418 -13.37 13.71 -15.80
CA ASN A 418 -12.40 12.67 -15.45
C ASN A 418 -12.89 11.81 -14.28
N CYS A 419 -13.49 12.40 -13.24
CA CYS A 419 -14.10 11.65 -12.15
C CYS A 419 -15.20 10.69 -12.65
N GLN A 420 -16.04 11.12 -13.60
CA GLN A 420 -17.09 10.27 -14.19
C GLN A 420 -16.48 9.14 -15.04
N VAL A 421 -15.58 9.47 -15.97
CA VAL A 421 -14.94 8.49 -16.87
C VAL A 421 -14.21 7.42 -16.06
N LEU A 422 -13.42 7.81 -15.06
CA LEU A 422 -12.63 6.89 -14.23
C LEU A 422 -13.45 6.15 -13.16
N GLY A 423 -14.74 6.48 -13.01
CA GLY A 423 -15.61 5.89 -11.98
C GLY A 423 -15.31 6.35 -10.55
N VAL A 424 -14.64 7.50 -10.38
CA VAL A 424 -14.30 8.12 -9.09
C VAL A 424 -15.38 9.13 -8.69
N ILE A 425 -16.64 8.65 -8.63
CA ILE A 425 -17.82 9.50 -8.44
C ILE A 425 -17.78 10.20 -7.08
N ASP A 426 -17.30 9.52 -6.04
CA ASP A 426 -17.23 10.03 -4.66
C ASP A 426 -15.85 10.61 -4.31
N SER A 427 -15.22 11.32 -5.25
CA SER A 427 -13.94 11.97 -4.96
C SER A 427 -14.04 12.87 -3.71
N PRO A 428 -13.09 12.79 -2.77
CA PRO A 428 -13.07 13.64 -1.58
C PRO A 428 -12.62 15.07 -1.90
N TRP A 429 -12.23 15.35 -3.14
CA TRP A 429 -11.79 16.65 -3.61
C TRP A 429 -12.92 17.39 -4.33
N VAL A 430 -13.06 18.69 -4.05
CA VAL A 430 -14.13 19.55 -4.57
C VAL A 430 -13.48 20.62 -5.44
N GLY A 431 -13.84 20.66 -6.72
CA GLY A 431 -13.33 21.65 -7.65
C GLY A 431 -14.05 22.99 -7.54
N PHE A 432 -13.30 24.09 -7.57
CA PHE A 432 -13.84 25.44 -7.59
C PHE A 432 -12.91 26.41 -8.32
N MET A 433 -13.47 27.56 -8.70
CA MET A 433 -12.73 28.67 -9.29
C MET A 433 -12.74 29.86 -8.33
N HIS A 434 -11.59 30.51 -8.17
CA HIS A 434 -11.44 31.73 -7.38
C HIS A 434 -10.44 32.64 -8.10
N GLU A 435 -10.80 33.91 -8.29
CA GLU A 435 -9.94 34.90 -8.98
C GLU A 435 -9.36 34.41 -10.33
N ASN A 436 -10.20 33.76 -11.15
CA ASN A 436 -9.82 33.17 -12.46
C ASN A 436 -8.74 32.08 -12.39
N LYS A 437 -8.51 31.49 -11.21
CA LYS A 437 -7.66 30.32 -11.01
C LYS A 437 -8.48 29.14 -10.53
N TYR A 438 -8.02 27.94 -10.85
CA TYR A 438 -8.72 26.68 -10.56
C TYR A 438 -8.08 25.96 -9.38
N TYR A 439 -8.92 25.46 -8.48
CA TYR A 439 -8.48 24.86 -7.23
C TYR A 439 -9.31 23.62 -6.88
N LEU A 440 -8.75 22.75 -6.05
CA LEU A 440 -9.46 21.69 -5.35
C LEU A 440 -9.30 21.88 -3.83
N PHE A 441 -10.35 21.60 -3.05
CA PHE A 441 -10.22 21.43 -1.59
C PHE A 441 -10.74 20.09 -1.12
N HIS A 442 -10.18 19.56 -0.02
CA HIS A 442 -10.61 18.29 0.55
C HIS A 442 -11.88 18.44 1.41
N LYS A 443 -12.94 17.66 1.13
CA LYS A 443 -14.26 17.73 1.80
C LYS A 443 -14.16 17.69 3.33
N GLN A 444 -13.30 16.84 3.89
CA GLN A 444 -13.13 16.70 5.34
C GLN A 444 -12.06 17.65 5.92
N HIS A 445 -11.16 18.18 5.09
CA HIS A 445 -10.02 18.99 5.53
C HIS A 445 -9.87 20.21 4.60
N PRO A 446 -10.75 21.21 4.69
CA PRO A 446 -10.81 22.29 3.71
C PRO A 446 -9.55 23.18 3.64
N HIS A 447 -8.65 23.08 4.63
CA HIS A 447 -7.34 23.73 4.59
C HIS A 447 -6.36 23.07 3.62
N LYS A 448 -6.61 21.82 3.20
CA LYS A 448 -5.83 21.14 2.16
C LYS A 448 -6.34 21.61 0.80
N ILE A 449 -5.58 22.49 0.16
CA ILE A 449 -5.90 23.06 -1.15
C ILE A 449 -4.87 22.60 -2.18
N ARG A 450 -5.36 22.22 -3.36
CA ARG A 450 -4.55 22.03 -4.56
C ARG A 450 -4.88 23.12 -5.57
N ALA A 451 -3.87 23.64 -6.26
CA ALA A 451 -4.00 24.63 -7.32
C ALA A 451 -3.60 24.01 -8.67
N LEU A 452 -4.29 24.39 -9.74
CA LEU A 452 -3.99 23.92 -11.08
C LEU A 452 -2.75 24.63 -11.63
N THR A 453 -1.80 23.86 -12.15
CA THR A 453 -0.63 24.36 -12.88
C THR A 453 -0.32 23.45 -14.08
N THR A 454 0.59 23.87 -14.95
CA THR A 454 1.07 23.04 -16.07
C THR A 454 1.96 21.92 -15.55
N LEU A 455 1.98 20.76 -16.21
CA LEU A 455 2.90 19.66 -15.85
C LEU A 455 4.38 20.10 -15.92
N ALA A 456 4.72 20.98 -16.86
CA ALA A 456 6.04 21.58 -17.00
C ALA A 456 6.40 22.52 -15.84
N GLY A 457 5.45 23.37 -15.40
CA GLY A 457 5.65 24.36 -14.33
C GLY A 457 5.46 23.83 -12.91
N ALA A 458 4.90 22.63 -12.76
CA ALA A 458 4.71 21.96 -11.49
C ALA A 458 6.07 21.64 -10.84
N HIS A 459 6.20 21.89 -9.54
CA HIS A 459 7.34 21.41 -8.76
C HIS A 459 7.33 19.87 -8.68
N SER A 460 8.51 19.23 -8.52
CA SER A 460 8.64 17.77 -8.44
C SER A 460 7.70 17.13 -7.40
N PHE A 461 7.55 17.80 -6.25
CA PHE A 461 6.59 17.44 -5.19
C PHE A 461 5.14 17.41 -5.70
N GLY A 462 4.76 18.44 -6.47
CA GLY A 462 3.43 18.56 -7.06
C GLY A 462 3.10 17.48 -8.10
N LEU A 463 4.12 16.90 -8.73
CA LEU A 463 3.95 15.84 -9.74
C LEU A 463 3.69 14.44 -9.14
N LYS A 464 3.68 14.29 -7.81
CA LYS A 464 3.45 13.01 -7.12
C LYS A 464 1.97 12.65 -6.94
N VAL A 465 1.08 13.38 -7.60
CA VAL A 465 -0.37 13.13 -7.54
C VAL A 465 -0.68 11.73 -8.06
N ILE A 466 -1.15 10.87 -7.16
CA ILE A 466 -1.49 9.47 -7.47
C ILE A 466 -2.92 9.32 -7.99
N GLU A 467 -3.74 10.35 -7.82
CA GLU A 467 -5.12 10.43 -8.26
C GLU A 467 -5.19 10.74 -9.77
N PRO A 468 -5.48 9.75 -10.64
CA PRO A 468 -5.43 9.95 -12.07
C PRO A 468 -6.39 11.03 -12.55
N GLU A 469 -7.54 11.23 -11.88
CA GLU A 469 -8.52 12.23 -12.28
C GLU A 469 -8.01 13.67 -12.15
N GLN A 470 -6.96 13.91 -11.36
CA GLN A 470 -6.41 15.25 -11.07
C GLN A 470 -5.30 15.69 -12.04
N MET A 471 -4.94 14.84 -13.00
CA MET A 471 -4.08 15.21 -14.12
C MET A 471 -4.95 15.35 -15.38
N LEU A 472 -4.85 16.48 -16.06
CA LEU A 472 -5.61 16.77 -17.28
C LEU A 472 -4.66 16.75 -18.47
N PHE A 473 -4.64 15.66 -19.24
CA PHE A 473 -3.74 15.49 -20.40
C PHE A 473 -4.26 16.18 -21.66
N THR A 474 -4.43 17.50 -21.58
CA THR A 474 -5.07 18.33 -22.62
C THR A 474 -4.20 18.51 -23.86
N ASN A 475 -2.88 18.39 -23.72
CA ASN A 475 -1.93 18.71 -24.80
C ASN A 475 -1.53 17.47 -25.63
N GLY A 476 -2.04 16.29 -25.28
CA GLY A 476 -1.73 15.04 -25.96
C GLY A 476 -0.35 14.50 -25.56
N MET A 477 0.42 14.02 -26.54
CA MET A 477 1.69 13.32 -26.32
C MET A 477 2.76 13.77 -27.31
N SER A 478 3.97 14.02 -26.82
CA SER A 478 5.14 14.27 -27.67
C SER A 478 5.73 12.96 -28.17
N ILE A 479 6.01 12.90 -29.48
CA ILE A 479 6.66 11.80 -30.19
C ILE A 479 8.12 12.18 -30.45
N PRO A 480 9.06 11.31 -30.09
CA PRO A 480 10.49 11.55 -30.24
C PRO A 480 10.96 11.59 -31.69
N MET A 481 12.16 12.16 -31.90
CA MET A 481 12.89 11.98 -33.16
C MET A 481 13.30 10.51 -33.32
N HIS A 482 13.40 10.04 -34.56
CA HIS A 482 14.01 8.73 -34.80
C HIS A 482 15.47 8.74 -34.31
N TYR A 483 15.90 7.67 -33.64
CA TYR A 483 17.19 7.63 -32.93
C TYR A 483 18.39 7.99 -33.82
N ALA A 484 18.45 7.44 -35.04
CA ALA A 484 19.52 7.76 -35.99
C ALA A 484 19.53 9.25 -36.37
N THR A 485 18.36 9.86 -36.56
CA THR A 485 18.25 11.28 -36.89
C THR A 485 18.61 12.17 -35.71
N PHE A 486 18.26 11.75 -34.49
CA PHE A 486 18.71 12.39 -33.26
C PHE A 486 20.23 12.40 -33.15
N LEU A 487 20.91 11.27 -33.41
CA LEU A 487 22.37 11.18 -33.40
C LEU A 487 23.00 12.13 -34.43
N ASP A 488 22.47 12.17 -35.64
CA ASP A 488 22.96 13.08 -36.69
C ASP A 488 22.76 14.55 -36.33
N ALA A 489 21.61 14.90 -35.72
CA ALA A 489 21.35 16.24 -35.23
C ALA A 489 22.31 16.63 -34.09
N LEU A 490 22.58 15.75 -33.14
CA LEU A 490 23.56 15.99 -32.07
C LEU A 490 24.95 16.24 -32.65
N LYS A 491 25.46 15.34 -33.50
CA LYS A 491 26.78 15.49 -34.15
C LYS A 491 26.87 16.81 -34.91
N SER A 492 25.84 17.17 -35.67
CA SER A 492 25.79 18.42 -36.41
C SER A 492 25.87 19.64 -35.49
N LYS A 493 25.15 19.64 -34.35
CA LYS A 493 25.23 20.70 -33.34
C LYS A 493 26.63 20.80 -32.71
N LEU A 494 27.28 19.66 -32.44
CA LEU A 494 28.64 19.63 -31.88
C LEU A 494 29.68 20.17 -32.86
N HIS A 495 29.65 19.74 -34.13
CA HIS A 495 30.55 20.25 -35.17
C HIS A 495 30.37 21.75 -35.41
N ALA A 496 29.12 22.23 -35.43
CA ALA A 496 28.82 23.65 -35.62
C ALA A 496 29.45 24.55 -34.52
N GLN A 497 29.64 24.01 -33.31
CA GLN A 497 30.29 24.72 -32.21
C GLN A 497 31.82 24.52 -32.17
N GLY A 498 32.38 23.70 -33.07
CA GLY A 498 33.80 23.36 -33.10
C GLY A 498 34.23 22.52 -31.90
N ILE A 499 33.35 21.65 -31.39
CA ILE A 499 33.66 20.75 -30.29
C ILE A 499 34.62 19.66 -30.78
N GLU A 500 35.68 19.41 -30.02
CA GLU A 500 36.66 18.36 -30.34
C GLU A 500 36.67 17.26 -29.27
N GLN A 501 36.43 17.64 -28.01
CA GLN A 501 36.51 16.75 -26.86
C GLN A 501 35.12 16.47 -26.29
N VAL A 502 34.85 15.20 -25.98
CA VAL A 502 33.59 14.72 -25.39
C VAL A 502 33.89 14.05 -24.05
N VAL A 503 33.12 14.41 -23.02
CA VAL A 503 33.09 13.73 -21.73
C VAL A 503 31.63 13.37 -21.41
N PHE A 504 31.35 12.11 -21.08
CA PHE A 504 30.02 11.73 -20.62
C PHE A 504 29.84 12.00 -19.13
N VAL A 505 28.65 12.41 -18.74
CA VAL A 505 28.21 12.54 -17.35
C VAL A 505 27.02 11.62 -17.15
N ASP A 506 27.25 10.44 -16.58
CA ASP A 506 26.31 9.32 -16.49
C ASP A 506 25.62 9.27 -15.11
N PHE A 507 24.29 9.25 -15.10
CA PHE A 507 23.47 9.18 -13.88
C PHE A 507 22.87 7.79 -13.70
N LEU A 508 23.23 7.11 -12.62
CA LEU A 508 22.57 5.85 -12.23
C LEU A 508 21.39 6.15 -11.31
N SER A 509 20.25 5.50 -11.56
CA SER A 509 18.97 5.79 -10.91
C SER A 509 18.96 5.27 -9.47
N MET A 510 19.38 6.09 -8.50
CA MET A 510 19.48 5.71 -7.09
C MET A 510 18.51 6.47 -6.15
N TYR A 511 17.66 7.35 -6.71
CA TYR A 511 16.55 8.00 -5.98
C TYR A 511 15.22 7.30 -6.25
N PRO A 512 14.28 7.32 -5.28
CA PRO A 512 12.93 6.81 -5.53
C PRO A 512 12.23 7.67 -6.58
N ARG A 513 11.84 7.05 -7.69
CA ARG A 513 11.12 7.74 -8.76
C ARG A 513 9.62 7.60 -8.52
N SER A 514 8.89 8.70 -8.68
CA SER A 514 7.44 8.70 -8.48
C SER A 514 6.75 9.83 -9.22
N SER A 515 7.37 10.99 -9.38
CA SER A 515 6.79 12.14 -10.08
C SER A 515 6.46 11.83 -11.55
N ARG A 516 7.48 11.59 -12.39
CA ARG A 516 7.28 11.27 -13.82
C ARG A 516 6.61 9.92 -14.07
N GLU A 517 6.73 8.98 -13.14
CA GLU A 517 6.04 7.69 -13.22
C GLU A 517 4.54 7.84 -12.94
N ASN A 518 4.14 8.69 -11.98
CA ASN A 518 2.73 8.99 -11.77
C ASN A 518 2.09 9.63 -12.99
N ILE A 519 2.78 10.56 -13.66
CA ILE A 519 2.30 11.15 -14.92
C ILE A 519 1.97 10.06 -15.94
N ARG A 520 2.92 9.16 -16.20
CA ARG A 520 2.78 8.10 -17.21
C ARG A 520 1.76 7.03 -16.80
N VAL A 521 1.74 6.61 -15.54
CA VAL A 521 0.73 5.68 -15.01
C VAL A 521 -0.67 6.30 -15.10
N ASN A 522 -0.85 7.55 -14.67
CA ASN A 522 -2.15 8.22 -14.73
C ASN A 522 -2.61 8.40 -16.18
N PHE A 523 -1.69 8.69 -17.10
CA PHE A 523 -1.98 8.74 -18.52
C PHE A 523 -2.45 7.39 -19.06
N VAL A 524 -1.74 6.29 -18.74
CA VAL A 524 -2.14 4.93 -19.12
C VAL A 524 -3.50 4.57 -18.55
N LEU A 525 -3.77 4.86 -17.27
CA LEU A 525 -5.07 4.60 -16.64
C LEU A 525 -6.23 5.33 -17.33
N GLN A 526 -6.02 6.61 -17.65
CA GLN A 526 -7.01 7.40 -18.37
C GLN A 526 -7.26 6.86 -19.77
N TYR A 527 -6.22 6.50 -20.53
CA TYR A 527 -6.39 5.96 -21.89
C TYR A 527 -6.93 4.53 -21.92
N LEU A 528 -6.62 3.69 -20.92
CA LEU A 528 -7.27 2.40 -20.75
C LEU A 528 -8.77 2.57 -20.60
N LYS A 529 -9.20 3.48 -19.72
CA LYS A 529 -10.62 3.73 -19.50
C LYS A 529 -11.29 4.39 -20.70
N LYS A 530 -10.60 5.30 -21.39
CA LYS A 530 -11.10 5.99 -22.57
C LYS A 530 -11.32 5.03 -23.75
N ILE A 531 -10.33 4.20 -24.07
CA ILE A 531 -10.37 3.28 -25.23
C ILE A 531 -11.31 2.10 -24.98
N PHE A 532 -11.30 1.54 -23.76
CA PHE A 532 -12.02 0.31 -23.45
C PHE A 532 -13.35 0.52 -22.73
N GLY A 533 -13.69 1.75 -22.32
CA GLY A 533 -14.94 2.07 -21.63
C GLY A 533 -15.20 1.16 -20.44
N ASP A 534 -16.36 0.51 -20.40
CA ASP A 534 -16.75 -0.40 -19.31
C ASP A 534 -16.02 -1.74 -19.31
N THR A 535 -15.33 -2.10 -20.40
CA THR A 535 -14.49 -3.30 -20.45
C THR A 535 -13.28 -3.18 -19.53
N TYR A 536 -12.82 -1.96 -19.24
CA TYR A 536 -11.77 -1.70 -18.27
C TYR A 536 -12.31 -1.11 -16.97
N ASN A 537 -11.91 -1.70 -15.84
CA ASN A 537 -12.27 -1.26 -14.50
C ASN A 537 -11.02 -0.91 -13.68
N LEU A 538 -10.90 0.35 -13.26
CA LEU A 538 -9.82 0.82 -12.39
C LEU A 538 -9.77 0.03 -11.07
N GLY A 539 -10.93 -0.41 -10.57
CA GLY A 539 -11.11 -1.27 -9.40
C GLY A 539 -10.33 -2.59 -9.47
N GLU A 540 -10.12 -3.10 -10.68
CA GLU A 540 -9.51 -4.40 -10.99
C GLU A 540 -8.03 -4.27 -11.42
N SER A 541 -7.54 -3.05 -11.61
CA SER A 541 -6.16 -2.77 -12.01
C SER A 541 -5.14 -3.00 -10.89
N PHE A 542 -3.95 -3.49 -11.25
CA PHE A 542 -2.80 -3.58 -10.35
C PHE A 542 -2.23 -2.20 -9.95
N TYR A 543 -2.57 -1.12 -10.67
CA TYR A 543 -2.21 0.25 -10.29
C TYR A 543 -3.07 0.86 -9.19
N LYS A 544 -4.23 0.27 -8.89
CA LYS A 544 -5.12 0.77 -7.83
C LYS A 544 -4.38 0.81 -6.49
N HIS A 545 -4.43 1.97 -5.84
CA HIS A 545 -3.93 2.12 -4.49
C HIS A 545 -4.78 1.27 -3.53
N ARG A 546 -4.12 0.43 -2.74
CA ARG A 546 -4.72 -0.55 -1.84
C ARG A 546 -4.10 -0.37 -0.46
N ALA A 547 -4.94 -0.28 0.58
CA ALA A 547 -4.47 -0.09 1.95
C ALA A 547 -3.74 -1.34 2.47
N ASN A 548 -4.22 -2.53 2.09
CA ASN A 548 -3.63 -3.83 2.41
C ASN A 548 -3.22 -4.53 1.11
N ARG A 549 -2.30 -3.91 0.37
CA ARG A 549 -2.00 -4.23 -1.04
C ARG A 549 -1.88 -5.72 -1.33
N GLU A 550 -1.03 -6.44 -0.62
CA GLU A 550 -0.76 -7.85 -0.93
C GLU A 550 -1.99 -8.75 -0.69
N GLN A 551 -2.72 -8.51 0.40
CA GLN A 551 -3.95 -9.22 0.73
C GLN A 551 -5.09 -8.89 -0.24
N GLU A 552 -5.19 -7.63 -0.67
CA GLU A 552 -6.18 -7.19 -1.67
C GLU A 552 -5.84 -7.71 -3.08
N ILE A 553 -4.56 -7.86 -3.43
CA ILE A 553 -4.12 -8.56 -4.65
C ILE A 553 -4.48 -10.04 -4.57
N CYS A 554 -4.24 -10.69 -3.42
CA CYS A 554 -4.65 -12.07 -3.20
C CYS A 554 -6.15 -12.25 -3.46
N GLN A 555 -6.98 -11.36 -2.91
CA GLN A 555 -8.44 -11.34 -3.16
C GLN A 555 -8.78 -11.20 -4.65
N LEU A 556 -8.13 -10.26 -5.34
CA LEU A 556 -8.32 -10.03 -6.77
C LEU A 556 -8.00 -11.31 -7.57
N LEU A 557 -6.86 -11.95 -7.30
CA LEU A 557 -6.43 -13.16 -8.00
C LEU A 557 -7.30 -14.39 -7.68
N LEU A 558 -7.96 -14.43 -6.52
CA LEU A 558 -8.82 -15.54 -6.13
C LEU A 558 -10.25 -15.40 -6.63
N GLN A 559 -10.84 -14.22 -6.52
CA GLN A 559 -12.24 -14.00 -6.87
C GLN A 559 -12.47 -13.42 -8.26
N ASN A 560 -11.47 -12.72 -8.79
CA ASN A 560 -11.58 -11.94 -10.02
C ASN A 560 -10.40 -12.24 -10.95
N PHE A 561 -9.94 -13.49 -10.99
CA PHE A 561 -8.75 -13.90 -11.75
C PHE A 561 -8.85 -13.51 -13.23
N ASP A 562 -9.97 -13.83 -13.89
CA ASP A 562 -10.15 -13.56 -15.31
C ASP A 562 -10.18 -12.06 -15.61
N LYS A 563 -10.71 -11.26 -14.68
CA LYS A 563 -10.74 -9.79 -14.76
C LYS A 563 -9.35 -9.17 -14.59
N ALA A 564 -8.57 -9.70 -13.63
CA ALA A 564 -7.18 -9.31 -13.42
C ALA A 564 -6.32 -9.65 -14.65
N LEU A 565 -6.51 -10.85 -15.20
CA LEU A 565 -5.88 -11.30 -16.43
C LEU A 565 -6.25 -10.39 -17.60
N HIS A 566 -7.54 -10.11 -17.77
CA HIS A 566 -8.02 -9.23 -18.83
C HIS A 566 -7.40 -7.83 -18.73
N THR A 567 -7.30 -7.29 -17.52
CA THR A 567 -6.66 -5.99 -17.27
C THR A 567 -5.20 -5.96 -17.75
N ILE A 568 -4.41 -7.01 -17.48
CA ILE A 568 -3.02 -7.09 -17.98
C ILE A 568 -2.98 -7.16 -19.51
N VAL A 569 -3.90 -7.90 -20.14
CA VAL A 569 -3.99 -7.99 -21.61
C VAL A 569 -4.27 -6.62 -22.23
N LEU A 570 -5.25 -5.88 -21.69
CA LEU A 570 -5.60 -4.54 -22.16
C LEU A 570 -4.44 -3.55 -21.96
N GLU A 571 -3.79 -3.59 -20.80
CA GLU A 571 -2.60 -2.77 -20.52
C GLU A 571 -1.45 -3.08 -21.49
N THR A 572 -1.19 -4.37 -21.74
CA THR A 572 -0.14 -4.80 -22.67
C THR A 572 -0.43 -4.30 -24.07
N ALA A 573 -1.67 -4.46 -24.55
CA ALA A 573 -2.06 -4.01 -25.88
C ALA A 573 -1.92 -2.48 -26.02
N LEU A 574 -2.35 -1.70 -25.03
CA LEU A 574 -2.20 -0.25 -25.05
C LEU A 574 -0.73 0.18 -25.05
N ARG A 575 0.08 -0.39 -24.17
CA ARG A 575 1.52 -0.06 -24.08
C ARG A 575 2.27 -0.49 -25.33
N TRP A 576 1.91 -1.62 -25.92
CA TRP A 576 2.47 -2.06 -27.20
C TRP A 576 2.05 -1.12 -28.34
N ALA A 577 0.79 -0.69 -28.39
CA ALA A 577 0.36 0.31 -29.36
C ALA A 577 1.12 1.65 -29.22
N MET A 578 1.35 2.11 -27.98
CA MET A 578 2.18 3.30 -27.72
C MET A 578 3.63 3.09 -28.18
N TYR A 579 4.16 1.88 -28.00
CA TYR A 579 5.49 1.52 -28.47
C TYR A 579 5.60 1.56 -30.01
N THR A 580 4.69 0.85 -30.69
CA THR A 580 4.62 0.84 -32.16
C THR A 580 4.46 2.26 -32.71
N LEU A 581 3.59 3.06 -32.08
CA LEU A 581 3.37 4.45 -32.46
C LEU A 581 4.66 5.27 -32.41
N MET A 582 5.47 5.10 -31.36
CA MET A 582 6.76 5.79 -31.24
C MET A 582 7.74 5.35 -32.33
N GLU A 583 7.82 4.05 -32.65
CA GLU A 583 8.71 3.58 -33.71
C GLU A 583 8.24 4.09 -35.10
N GLU A 584 6.96 3.96 -35.43
CA GLU A 584 6.42 4.26 -36.77
C GLU A 584 6.24 5.75 -37.07
N LYS A 585 5.91 6.57 -36.06
CA LYS A 585 5.68 8.02 -36.23
C LYS A 585 6.89 8.86 -35.83
N SER A 586 7.99 8.25 -35.38
CA SER A 586 9.23 8.99 -35.20
C SER A 586 9.72 9.53 -36.55
N VAL A 587 9.90 10.84 -36.62
CA VAL A 587 10.37 11.55 -37.83
C VAL A 587 11.65 12.31 -37.54
N SER A 588 12.09 13.15 -38.47
CA SER A 588 13.32 13.94 -38.33
C SER A 588 13.24 15.11 -37.34
N TYR A 589 12.08 15.32 -36.71
CA TYR A 589 11.83 16.37 -35.72
C TYR A 589 10.82 15.87 -34.66
N VAL A 590 10.82 16.51 -33.49
CA VAL A 590 9.87 16.21 -32.42
C VAL A 590 8.47 16.61 -32.88
N THR A 591 7.52 15.69 -32.81
CA THR A 591 6.13 15.94 -33.22
C THR A 591 5.19 15.78 -32.03
N THR A 592 4.22 16.67 -31.86
CA THR A 592 3.18 16.51 -30.84
C THR A 592 1.90 15.98 -31.47
N LEU A 593 1.43 14.82 -31.01
CA LEU A 593 0.09 14.32 -31.32
C LEU A 593 -0.89 14.93 -30.34
N LYS A 594 -1.90 15.64 -30.85
CA LYS A 594 -2.96 16.21 -30.01
C LYS A 594 -3.78 15.09 -29.38
N ALA A 595 -4.44 15.37 -28.26
CA ALA A 595 -5.22 14.39 -27.52
C ALA A 595 -6.33 13.71 -28.33
N GLN A 596 -6.89 14.40 -29.34
CA GLN A 596 -7.90 13.83 -30.26
C GLN A 596 -7.26 12.87 -31.26
N ASP A 597 -6.21 13.29 -31.97
CA ASP A 597 -5.51 12.43 -32.94
C ASP A 597 -4.92 11.18 -32.28
N LEU A 598 -4.43 11.34 -31.05
CA LEU A 598 -3.82 10.26 -30.28
C LEU A 598 -4.83 9.16 -29.94
N GLU A 599 -6.08 9.53 -29.66
CA GLU A 599 -7.16 8.58 -29.39
C GLU A 599 -7.44 7.71 -30.60
N ASP A 600 -7.62 8.32 -31.77
CA ASP A 600 -7.91 7.58 -33.01
C ASP A 600 -6.75 6.66 -33.38
N VAL A 601 -5.52 7.15 -33.28
CA VAL A 601 -4.32 6.38 -33.65
C VAL A 601 -4.11 5.22 -32.68
N LEU A 602 -4.16 5.45 -31.37
CA LEU A 602 -4.00 4.38 -30.38
C LEU A 602 -5.16 3.39 -30.43
N GLY A 603 -6.40 3.87 -30.56
CA GLY A 603 -7.59 3.02 -30.61
C GLY A 603 -7.56 2.05 -31.79
N ASN A 604 -7.18 2.54 -32.98
CA ASN A 604 -7.04 1.71 -34.17
C ASN A 604 -5.95 0.64 -34.01
N GLU A 605 -4.78 1.03 -33.49
CA GLU A 605 -3.66 0.11 -33.31
C GLU A 605 -3.94 -0.94 -32.22
N VAL A 606 -4.55 -0.53 -31.11
CA VAL A 606 -5.01 -1.44 -30.05
C VAL A 606 -6.03 -2.44 -30.59
N ALA A 607 -7.02 -1.97 -31.37
CA ALA A 607 -8.02 -2.84 -31.97
C ALA A 607 -7.38 -3.88 -32.92
N ARG A 608 -6.38 -3.45 -33.70
CA ARG A 608 -5.59 -4.33 -34.57
C ARG A 608 -4.82 -5.38 -33.75
N LEU A 609 -4.06 -4.95 -32.74
CA LEU A 609 -3.28 -5.85 -31.88
C LEU A 609 -4.16 -6.86 -31.14
N LEU A 610 -5.31 -6.44 -30.59
CA LEU A 610 -6.23 -7.37 -29.93
C LEU A 610 -6.88 -8.33 -30.95
N LYS A 611 -7.22 -7.88 -32.15
CA LYS A 611 -7.75 -8.77 -33.19
C LYS A 611 -6.75 -9.87 -33.58
N GLU A 612 -5.47 -9.53 -33.66
CA GLU A 612 -4.42 -10.44 -34.12
C GLU A 612 -3.82 -11.30 -33.00
N GLN A 613 -3.62 -10.73 -31.82
CA GLN A 613 -2.75 -11.28 -30.76
C GLN A 613 -3.48 -11.58 -29.44
N HIS A 614 -4.80 -11.37 -29.33
CA HIS A 614 -5.51 -11.53 -28.06
C HIS A 614 -5.32 -12.90 -27.40
N ASN A 615 -5.34 -13.98 -28.18
CA ASN A 615 -5.14 -15.34 -27.64
C ASN A 615 -3.73 -15.53 -27.09
N GLU A 616 -2.71 -15.02 -27.78
CA GLU A 616 -1.32 -15.08 -27.33
C GLU A 616 -1.13 -14.26 -26.04
N LEU A 617 -1.59 -13.01 -26.03
CA LEU A 617 -1.52 -12.13 -24.85
C LEU A 617 -2.23 -12.75 -23.64
N THR A 618 -3.40 -13.34 -23.86
CA THR A 618 -4.17 -14.03 -22.82
C THR A 618 -3.42 -15.25 -22.27
N ALA A 619 -2.79 -16.05 -23.14
CA ALA A 619 -2.00 -17.20 -22.73
C ALA A 619 -0.76 -16.78 -21.94
N LEU A 620 -0.03 -15.75 -22.39
CA LEU A 620 1.12 -15.19 -21.68
C LEU A 620 0.71 -14.64 -20.31
N ALA A 621 -0.36 -13.85 -20.23
CA ALA A 621 -0.85 -13.27 -18.98
C ALA A 621 -1.30 -14.36 -18.00
N ARG A 622 -1.96 -15.42 -18.49
CA ARG A 622 -2.33 -16.59 -17.67
C ARG A 622 -1.10 -17.29 -17.10
N ASN A 623 -0.12 -17.58 -17.95
CA ASN A 623 1.13 -18.25 -17.55
C ASN A 623 1.91 -17.41 -16.52
N ARG A 624 1.82 -16.09 -16.58
CA ARG A 624 2.40 -15.18 -15.60
C ARG A 624 1.62 -15.18 -14.26
N LEU A 625 0.30 -15.12 -14.31
CA LEU A 625 -0.56 -14.92 -13.13
C LEU A 625 -0.89 -16.19 -12.36
N GLU A 626 -0.96 -17.37 -12.99
CA GLU A 626 -1.31 -18.61 -12.28
C GLU A 626 -0.31 -18.99 -11.17
N PRO A 627 1.02 -18.94 -11.41
CA PRO A 627 2.01 -19.18 -10.35
C PRO A 627 1.91 -18.15 -9.22
N GLU A 628 1.68 -16.88 -9.57
CA GLU A 628 1.49 -15.81 -8.58
C GLU A 628 0.23 -16.05 -7.74
N ARG A 629 -0.89 -16.40 -8.37
CA ARG A 629 -2.12 -16.74 -7.64
C ARG A 629 -1.87 -17.85 -6.63
N ALA A 630 -1.14 -18.90 -7.01
CA ALA A 630 -0.80 -19.99 -6.10
C ALA A 630 0.08 -19.50 -4.94
N LEU A 631 1.09 -18.67 -5.22
CA LEU A 631 1.98 -18.10 -4.21
C LEU A 631 1.25 -17.16 -3.25
N TYR A 632 0.46 -16.23 -3.77
CA TYR A 632 -0.36 -15.30 -2.97
C TYR A 632 -1.38 -16.04 -2.11
N TYR A 633 -2.03 -17.06 -2.66
CA TYR A 633 -2.94 -17.91 -1.89
C TYR A 633 -2.20 -18.62 -0.76
N GLN A 634 -1.08 -19.28 -1.06
CA GLN A 634 -0.29 -19.97 -0.05
C GLN A 634 0.21 -19.03 1.05
N THR A 635 0.53 -17.79 0.69
CA THR A 635 1.14 -16.80 1.59
C THR A 635 0.10 -16.08 2.44
N TYR A 636 -1.03 -15.68 1.85
CA TYR A 636 -1.97 -14.73 2.47
C TYR A 636 -3.36 -15.29 2.74
N ALA A 637 -3.73 -16.47 2.22
CA ALA A 637 -5.09 -17.00 2.44
C ALA A 637 -5.40 -17.31 3.92
N LEU A 638 -4.37 -17.49 4.74
CA LEU A 638 -4.47 -17.69 6.19
C LEU A 638 -3.98 -16.48 7.00
N ASP A 639 -3.69 -15.37 6.32
CA ASP A 639 -3.32 -14.13 6.98
C ASP A 639 -4.53 -13.54 7.70
N ILE A 640 -4.34 -13.12 8.95
CA ILE A 640 -5.39 -12.55 9.79
C ILE A 640 -5.94 -11.28 9.14
N THR A 641 -5.10 -10.43 8.55
CA THR A 641 -5.54 -9.18 7.91
C THR A 641 -6.40 -9.47 6.69
N TYR A 642 -6.05 -10.49 5.92
CA TYR A 642 -6.87 -10.94 4.79
C TYR A 642 -8.27 -11.38 5.24
N GLU A 643 -8.35 -12.25 6.25
CA GLU A 643 -9.63 -12.76 6.76
C GLU A 643 -10.46 -11.71 7.53
N THR A 644 -9.82 -10.77 8.22
CA THR A 644 -10.50 -9.81 9.11
C THR A 644 -10.76 -8.45 8.48
N VAL A 645 -9.95 -8.00 7.52
CA VAL A 645 -10.09 -6.68 6.87
C VAL A 645 -10.52 -6.84 5.42
N VAL A 646 -9.79 -7.62 4.61
CA VAL A 646 -10.05 -7.69 3.16
C VAL A 646 -11.35 -8.43 2.85
N ARG A 647 -11.60 -9.56 3.51
CA ARG A 647 -12.83 -10.36 3.35
C ARG A 647 -14.01 -9.90 4.21
N PHE A 648 -13.84 -8.81 4.98
CA PHE A 648 -14.90 -8.24 5.80
C PHE A 648 -16.05 -7.73 4.93
N SER A 649 -17.29 -8.05 5.32
CA SER A 649 -18.50 -7.59 4.66
C SER A 649 -19.60 -7.37 5.69
N PHE A 650 -20.35 -6.28 5.54
CA PHE A 650 -21.51 -6.00 6.39
C PHE A 650 -22.74 -6.85 6.01
N GLU A 651 -22.81 -7.39 4.80
CA GLU A 651 -24.01 -8.12 4.33
C GLU A 651 -24.28 -9.40 5.15
N PRO A 652 -23.31 -10.29 5.41
CA PRO A 652 -23.52 -11.42 6.33
C PRO A 652 -23.87 -10.98 7.75
N LEU A 653 -23.30 -9.88 8.23
CA LEU A 653 -23.59 -9.33 9.56
C LEU A 653 -25.02 -8.79 9.67
N GLN A 654 -25.52 -8.17 8.61
CA GLN A 654 -26.90 -7.69 8.55
C GLN A 654 -27.86 -8.87 8.54
N ALA A 655 -27.63 -9.88 7.69
CA ALA A 655 -28.45 -11.09 7.69
C ALA A 655 -28.45 -11.79 9.05
N PHE A 656 -27.29 -11.86 9.72
CA PHE A 656 -27.19 -12.40 11.08
C PHE A 656 -27.96 -11.55 12.10
N SER A 657 -27.87 -10.23 11.98
CA SER A 657 -28.63 -9.27 12.80
C SER A 657 -30.15 -9.46 12.64
N ASP A 658 -30.63 -9.74 11.43
CA ASP A 658 -32.04 -10.02 11.18
C ASP A 658 -32.49 -11.33 11.85
N VAL A 659 -31.67 -12.39 11.78
CA VAL A 659 -31.92 -13.65 12.49
C VAL A 659 -31.99 -13.43 14.00
N VAL A 660 -31.05 -12.67 14.56
CA VAL A 660 -31.03 -12.30 15.98
C VAL A 660 -32.30 -11.54 16.37
N SER A 661 -32.68 -10.54 15.57
CA SER A 661 -33.89 -9.75 15.81
C SER A 661 -35.14 -10.64 15.83
N GLN A 662 -35.31 -11.50 14.83
CA GLN A 662 -36.46 -12.41 14.72
C GLN A 662 -36.49 -13.40 15.89
N LEU A 663 -35.33 -13.95 16.27
CA LEU A 663 -35.23 -14.87 17.39
C LEU A 663 -35.77 -14.26 18.68
N PHE A 664 -35.23 -13.11 19.09
CA PHE A 664 -35.58 -12.51 20.38
C PHE A 664 -36.93 -11.78 20.40
N SER A 665 -37.41 -11.29 19.26
CA SER A 665 -38.70 -10.57 19.19
C SER A 665 -39.90 -11.47 18.91
N LYS A 666 -39.73 -12.57 18.15
CA LYS A 666 -40.85 -13.40 17.66
C LYS A 666 -40.82 -14.84 18.16
N HIS A 667 -39.65 -15.44 18.28
CA HIS A 667 -39.54 -16.88 18.57
C HIS A 667 -39.38 -17.18 20.06
N LEU A 668 -38.82 -16.26 20.85
CA LEU A 668 -38.81 -16.38 22.30
C LEU A 668 -40.15 -15.90 22.87
N GLN A 669 -41.01 -16.83 23.27
CA GLN A 669 -42.28 -16.50 23.94
C GLN A 669 -42.03 -16.06 25.39
N ASN A 670 -41.60 -14.81 25.56
CA ASN A 670 -41.32 -14.24 26.86
C ASN A 670 -41.62 -12.73 26.83
N GLU A 671 -42.62 -12.32 27.61
CA GLU A 671 -43.09 -10.93 27.68
C GLU A 671 -41.94 -9.94 27.94
N TYR A 672 -40.98 -10.30 28.78
CA TYR A 672 -39.82 -9.47 29.07
C TYR A 672 -38.95 -9.22 27.82
N TYR A 673 -38.60 -10.25 27.04
CA TYR A 673 -37.85 -10.02 25.79
C TYR A 673 -38.70 -9.36 24.72
N THR A 674 -39.99 -9.70 24.62
CA THR A 674 -40.91 -9.00 23.71
C THR A 674 -40.91 -7.50 23.99
N ASN A 675 -41.01 -7.09 25.26
CA ASN A 675 -40.96 -5.68 25.66
C ASN A 675 -39.57 -5.05 25.43
N LEU A 676 -38.51 -5.78 25.79
CA LEU A 676 -37.13 -5.32 25.58
C LEU A 676 -36.86 -5.04 24.10
N TRP A 677 -37.31 -5.92 23.20
CA TRP A 677 -37.06 -5.83 21.77
C TRP A 677 -38.10 -5.05 20.96
N ALA A 678 -39.25 -4.73 21.57
CA ALA A 678 -40.33 -4.01 20.90
C ALA A 678 -39.85 -2.76 20.15
N GLY A 679 -40.27 -2.65 18.89
CA GLY A 679 -40.02 -1.56 17.95
C GLY A 679 -38.59 -1.47 17.40
N MET A 680 -37.68 -2.37 17.75
CA MET A 680 -36.32 -2.38 17.19
C MET A 680 -36.26 -2.79 15.71
N GLU A 681 -37.34 -3.35 15.17
CA GLU A 681 -37.52 -3.63 13.74
C GLU A 681 -37.60 -2.35 12.88
N GLY A 682 -37.89 -1.20 13.47
CA GLY A 682 -38.09 0.06 12.75
C GLY A 682 -36.88 0.55 11.95
N ASN A 683 -37.11 1.28 10.86
CA ASN A 683 -36.05 1.81 10.01
C ASN A 683 -35.39 3.05 10.62
N LEU A 684 -34.15 3.30 10.20
CA LEU A 684 -33.44 4.53 10.54
C LEU A 684 -34.13 5.74 9.89
N PRO A 685 -34.11 6.92 10.55
CA PRO A 685 -34.59 8.15 9.95
C PRO A 685 -33.74 8.47 8.71
N LYS A 686 -34.39 8.97 7.64
CA LYS A 686 -33.70 9.36 6.39
C LYS A 686 -32.76 10.57 6.54
N GLN A 687 -32.78 11.24 7.70
CA GLN A 687 -32.01 12.45 7.96
C GLN A 687 -30.67 12.11 8.63
N HIS A 688 -29.67 13.00 8.50
CA HIS A 688 -28.40 12.85 9.20
C HIS A 688 -28.61 12.86 10.73
N TYR A 689 -27.98 11.90 11.41
CA TYR A 689 -27.99 11.78 12.85
C TYR A 689 -26.58 11.84 13.42
N ASN A 690 -26.49 12.25 14.69
CA ASN A 690 -25.24 12.27 15.43
C ASN A 690 -25.02 10.91 16.11
N LEU A 691 -23.79 10.40 16.06
CA LEU A 691 -23.42 9.19 16.78
C LEU A 691 -23.65 9.39 18.29
N ARG A 692 -24.10 8.32 18.95
CA ARG A 692 -24.37 8.21 20.39
C ARG A 692 -25.45 9.15 20.94
N LYS A 693 -26.14 9.92 20.10
CA LYS A 693 -27.33 10.68 20.52
C LYS A 693 -28.60 9.83 20.26
N PRO A 694 -29.65 9.98 21.08
CA PRO A 694 -30.93 9.37 20.81
C PRO A 694 -31.46 9.81 19.43
N ILE A 695 -32.02 8.84 18.72
CA ILE A 695 -32.77 8.98 17.48
C ILE A 695 -34.08 8.21 17.64
N GLU A 696 -35.10 8.61 16.90
CA GLU A 696 -36.37 7.89 16.86
C GLU A 696 -36.43 7.05 15.59
N LEU A 697 -36.69 5.75 15.73
CA LEU A 697 -36.99 4.86 14.60
C LEU A 697 -38.40 5.14 14.08
N ASP A 698 -38.74 4.67 12.87
CA ASP A 698 -40.10 4.83 12.31
C ASP A 698 -41.21 4.13 13.14
N THR A 699 -40.81 3.23 14.04
CA THR A 699 -41.65 2.58 15.07
C THR A 699 -41.83 3.42 16.34
N GLN A 700 -41.32 4.66 16.37
CA GLN A 700 -41.37 5.58 17.51
C GLN A 700 -40.57 5.13 18.75
N ILE A 701 -39.63 4.20 18.58
CA ILE A 701 -38.71 3.79 19.64
C ILE A 701 -37.42 4.60 19.60
N GLU A 702 -37.00 5.06 20.78
CA GLU A 702 -35.69 5.69 20.95
C GLU A 702 -34.55 4.67 20.84
N ALA A 703 -33.62 4.95 19.95
CA ALA A 703 -32.40 4.19 19.74
C ALA A 703 -31.19 5.12 19.65
N SER A 704 -30.00 4.56 19.69
CA SER A 704 -28.74 5.30 19.58
C SER A 704 -27.86 4.63 18.56
N VAL A 705 -27.29 5.41 17.64
CA VAL A 705 -26.35 4.90 16.64
C VAL A 705 -24.94 4.95 17.22
N LEU A 706 -24.39 3.78 17.55
CA LEU A 706 -23.06 3.67 18.17
C LEU A 706 -21.94 3.86 17.15
N TYR A 707 -22.14 3.29 15.95
CA TYR A 707 -21.19 3.34 14.83
C TYR A 707 -21.97 3.48 13.52
N ALA A 708 -21.40 4.16 12.55
CA ALA A 708 -21.92 4.24 11.18
C ALA A 708 -20.76 4.21 10.20
N PHE A 709 -20.86 3.35 9.18
CA PHE A 709 -19.83 3.16 8.17
C PHE A 709 -20.45 3.15 6.79
N ASP A 710 -19.71 3.63 5.79
CA ASP A 710 -20.00 3.31 4.41
C ASP A 710 -19.74 1.80 4.19
N LYS A 711 -20.51 1.15 3.30
CA LYS A 711 -20.44 -0.32 3.09
C LYS A 711 -19.04 -0.82 2.71
N ASP A 712 -18.27 0.03 2.05
CA ASP A 712 -16.92 -0.27 1.58
C ASP A 712 -15.82 0.16 2.57
N ASN A 713 -16.16 0.55 3.81
CA ASN A 713 -15.15 0.89 4.80
C ASN A 713 -14.21 -0.29 5.05
N ARG A 714 -12.90 -0.02 5.03
CA ARG A 714 -11.82 -0.96 5.32
C ARG A 714 -10.82 -0.41 6.35
N ASN A 715 -11.15 0.68 7.03
CA ASN A 715 -10.30 1.25 8.08
C ASN A 715 -10.21 0.29 9.28
N GLN A 716 -9.03 -0.31 9.48
CA GLN A 716 -8.81 -1.32 10.51
C GLN A 716 -9.06 -0.79 11.93
N ASP A 717 -8.60 0.42 12.25
CA ASP A 717 -8.70 0.97 13.61
C ASP A 717 -10.15 1.27 13.99
N GLU A 718 -10.93 1.81 13.05
CA GLU A 718 -12.34 2.09 13.24
C GLU A 718 -13.16 0.80 13.35
N LEU A 719 -12.93 -0.14 12.42
CA LEU A 719 -13.65 -1.40 12.39
C LEU A 719 -13.31 -2.28 13.59
N GLN A 720 -12.08 -2.23 14.12
CA GLN A 720 -11.68 -3.03 15.28
C GLN A 720 -12.53 -2.73 16.52
N LYS A 721 -12.77 -1.45 16.83
CA LYS A 721 -13.62 -1.05 17.98
C LYS A 721 -15.06 -1.52 17.80
N PHE A 722 -15.59 -1.32 16.60
CA PHE A 722 -16.92 -1.80 16.21
C PHE A 722 -17.03 -3.32 16.38
N VAL A 723 -16.09 -4.09 15.83
CA VAL A 723 -16.10 -5.55 15.87
C VAL A 723 -16.03 -6.06 17.31
N ARG A 724 -15.18 -5.49 18.16
CA ARG A 724 -15.03 -5.91 19.55
C ARG A 724 -16.31 -5.69 20.35
N ALA A 725 -16.88 -4.50 20.27
CA ALA A 725 -18.12 -4.17 20.95
C ALA A 725 -19.27 -5.08 20.47
N LEU A 726 -19.41 -5.24 19.15
CA LEU A 726 -20.44 -6.08 18.55
C LEU A 726 -20.30 -7.55 18.97
N LYS A 727 -19.09 -8.11 18.87
CA LYS A 727 -18.82 -9.51 19.20
C LYS A 727 -19.08 -9.77 20.68
N ALA A 728 -18.58 -8.92 21.58
CA ALA A 728 -18.81 -9.05 23.01
C ALA A 728 -20.30 -9.04 23.36
N GLN A 729 -21.02 -8.04 22.81
CA GLN A 729 -22.42 -7.83 23.12
C GLN A 729 -23.29 -8.96 22.56
N TRP A 730 -23.05 -9.41 21.33
CA TRP A 730 -23.80 -10.51 20.75
C TRP A 730 -23.49 -11.86 21.42
N TYR A 731 -22.25 -12.14 21.81
CA TYR A 731 -21.94 -13.33 22.62
C TYR A 731 -22.72 -13.32 23.94
N ALA A 732 -22.71 -12.19 24.64
CA ALA A 732 -23.41 -12.05 25.90
C ALA A 732 -24.93 -12.20 25.74
N MET A 733 -25.49 -11.57 24.71
CA MET A 733 -26.92 -11.64 24.40
C MET A 733 -27.35 -13.06 24.04
N LEU A 734 -26.62 -13.72 23.13
CA LEU A 734 -26.89 -15.11 22.73
C LEU A 734 -26.73 -16.08 23.91
N SER A 735 -25.80 -15.81 24.84
CA SER A 735 -25.62 -16.67 26.01
C SER A 735 -26.84 -16.75 26.91
N ASN A 736 -27.75 -15.78 26.87
CA ASN A 736 -29.04 -15.87 27.58
C ASN A 736 -29.90 -17.05 27.11
N MET A 737 -29.67 -17.55 25.88
CA MET A 737 -30.34 -18.76 25.39
C MET A 737 -29.98 -20.01 26.22
N LEU A 738 -28.81 -20.02 26.86
CA LEU A 738 -28.36 -21.16 27.68
C LEU A 738 -29.17 -21.34 28.97
N SER A 739 -30.06 -20.39 29.29
CA SER A 739 -30.99 -20.48 30.42
C SER A 739 -32.44 -20.73 29.96
N ILE A 740 -32.66 -20.93 28.67
CA ILE A 740 -33.98 -21.16 28.07
C ILE A 740 -34.27 -22.67 28.03
N GLY A 741 -35.52 -23.05 28.33
CA GLY A 741 -36.05 -24.39 28.12
C GLY A 741 -37.10 -24.41 27.01
N LEU A 742 -37.52 -25.60 26.58
CA LEU A 742 -38.73 -25.75 25.79
C LEU A 742 -39.90 -26.02 26.73
N ASN A 743 -41.03 -25.35 26.51
CA ASN A 743 -42.28 -25.67 27.19
C ASN A 743 -42.94 -26.91 26.53
N SER A 744 -44.10 -27.33 27.04
CA SER A 744 -44.85 -28.48 26.52
C SER A 744 -45.29 -28.34 25.06
N ASP A 745 -45.40 -27.11 24.57
CA ASP A 745 -45.85 -26.79 23.22
C ASP A 745 -44.67 -26.68 22.23
N GLY A 746 -43.44 -26.86 22.72
CA GLY A 746 -42.21 -26.74 21.93
C GLY A 746 -41.73 -25.30 21.74
N ASP A 747 -42.32 -24.34 22.45
CA ASP A 747 -41.89 -22.94 22.44
C ASP A 747 -40.77 -22.68 23.46
N TYR A 748 -39.95 -21.67 23.19
CA TYR A 748 -38.83 -21.29 24.02
C TYR A 748 -39.27 -20.48 25.26
N GLU A 749 -39.13 -21.06 26.45
CA GLU A 749 -39.45 -20.44 27.73
C GLU A 749 -38.17 -19.98 28.46
N VAL A 750 -38.10 -18.68 28.79
CA VAL A 750 -36.95 -18.08 29.47
C VAL A 750 -37.08 -18.28 30.98
N LYS A 751 -36.18 -19.08 31.56
CA LYS A 751 -36.17 -19.31 33.01
C LYS A 751 -35.47 -18.20 33.78
N LYS A 752 -34.45 -17.59 33.18
CA LYS A 752 -33.63 -16.55 33.80
C LYS A 752 -32.88 -15.75 32.73
N VAL A 753 -32.73 -14.46 32.95
CA VAL A 753 -31.80 -13.60 32.19
C VAL A 753 -30.45 -13.64 32.90
N GLU A 754 -29.43 -14.22 32.26
CA GLU A 754 -28.09 -14.34 32.85
C GLU A 754 -27.27 -13.06 32.70
N THR A 755 -27.33 -12.44 31.52
CA THR A 755 -26.60 -11.23 31.20
C THR A 755 -27.55 -10.20 30.60
N ALA A 756 -27.73 -9.08 31.28
CA ALA A 756 -28.56 -7.98 30.79
C ALA A 756 -27.84 -7.21 29.69
N VAL A 757 -28.31 -7.38 28.45
CA VAL A 757 -27.72 -6.79 27.24
C VAL A 757 -28.80 -6.02 26.49
N PRO A 758 -28.61 -4.72 26.18
CA PRO A 758 -29.61 -3.99 25.42
C PRO A 758 -29.66 -4.52 23.98
N PRO A 759 -30.84 -4.50 23.32
CA PRO A 759 -30.96 -4.86 21.91
C PRO A 759 -29.98 -4.08 21.05
N LEU A 760 -29.28 -4.79 20.17
CA LEU A 760 -28.26 -4.24 19.29
C LEU A 760 -28.38 -4.87 17.91
N LEU A 761 -28.65 -4.04 16.91
CA LEU A 761 -28.86 -4.46 15.53
C LEU A 761 -27.99 -3.68 14.57
N LEU A 762 -27.54 -4.36 13.52
CA LEU A 762 -26.96 -3.71 12.35
C LEU A 762 -28.09 -3.38 11.37
N LYS A 763 -28.24 -2.09 11.03
CA LYS A 763 -29.22 -1.62 10.03
C LYS A 763 -28.49 -0.99 8.85
N SER A 764 -29.06 -1.11 7.65
CA SER A 764 -28.54 -0.45 6.46
C SER A 764 -29.62 0.39 5.78
N ASP A 765 -29.24 1.56 5.30
CA ASP A 765 -30.08 2.44 4.47
C ASP A 765 -29.81 2.25 2.96
N GLY A 766 -29.02 1.24 2.59
CA GLY A 766 -28.55 1.00 1.22
C GLY A 766 -27.15 1.53 0.95
N THR A 767 -26.75 2.64 1.59
CA THR A 767 -25.43 3.28 1.41
C THR A 767 -24.51 3.05 2.61
N ARG A 768 -25.08 3.11 3.81
CA ARG A 768 -24.39 2.99 5.08
C ARG A 768 -24.90 1.80 5.87
N CYS A 769 -24.03 1.30 6.74
CA CYS A 769 -24.33 0.31 7.76
C CYS A 769 -24.12 0.97 9.12
N SER A 770 -25.16 0.94 9.95
CA SER A 770 -25.19 1.58 11.26
C SER A 770 -25.50 0.56 12.34
N LEU A 771 -24.74 0.62 13.42
CA LEU A 771 -24.96 -0.19 14.61
C LEU A 771 -25.88 0.56 15.57
N VAL A 772 -27.09 0.02 15.75
CA VAL A 772 -28.20 0.67 16.44
C VAL A 772 -28.50 -0.07 17.73
N GLN A 773 -28.44 0.64 18.86
CA GLN A 773 -28.73 0.12 20.18
C GLN A 773 -30.01 0.75 20.73
N LYS A 774 -30.89 -0.02 21.36
CA LYS A 774 -32.07 0.55 22.03
C LYS A 774 -31.62 1.45 23.19
N VAL A 775 -32.21 2.64 23.33
CA VAL A 775 -31.96 3.51 24.49
C VAL A 775 -32.83 3.00 25.66
N LEU A 776 -32.21 2.88 26.83
CA LEU A 776 -32.90 2.51 28.07
C LEU A 776 -32.80 3.67 29.07
N PRO A 777 -33.77 3.84 29.98
CA PRO A 777 -33.69 4.82 31.06
C PRO A 777 -32.39 4.68 31.85
N LEU A 778 -31.69 5.78 32.09
CA LEU A 778 -30.40 5.75 32.81
C LEU A 778 -30.60 5.37 34.28
N LEU A 779 -29.72 4.51 34.78
CA LEU A 779 -29.66 4.08 36.17
C LEU A 779 -28.65 4.94 36.96
N ASP A 780 -29.03 5.46 38.13
CA ASP A 780 -28.06 6.10 39.02
C ASP A 780 -27.18 5.04 39.69
N THR A 781 -25.97 4.87 39.16
CA THR A 781 -25.00 3.88 39.64
C THR A 781 -24.45 4.18 41.04
N ARG A 782 -24.73 5.36 41.62
CA ARG A 782 -24.29 5.68 42.99
C ARG A 782 -25.03 4.85 44.04
N GLU A 783 -26.23 4.37 43.70
CA GLU A 783 -27.10 3.65 44.63
C GLU A 783 -27.04 2.12 44.44
N HIS A 784 -26.39 1.63 43.37
CA HIS A 784 -26.36 0.23 43.00
C HIS A 784 -24.94 -0.30 42.77
N LYS A 785 -24.58 -1.37 43.48
CA LYS A 785 -23.36 -2.13 43.18
C LYS A 785 -23.64 -3.09 42.02
N ILE A 786 -23.15 -2.73 40.84
CA ILE A 786 -23.33 -3.54 39.62
C ILE A 786 -22.02 -4.29 39.35
N GLU A 787 -22.11 -5.62 39.19
CA GLU A 787 -20.96 -6.42 38.76
C GLU A 787 -20.90 -6.46 37.23
N PRO A 788 -19.80 -6.02 36.59
CA PRO A 788 -19.68 -6.12 35.15
C PRO A 788 -19.59 -7.60 34.73
N PRO A 789 -20.07 -7.95 33.53
CA PRO A 789 -20.05 -9.32 33.05
C PRO A 789 -18.64 -9.74 32.59
N LEU A 790 -17.77 -10.01 33.56
CA LEU A 790 -16.34 -10.34 33.39
C LEU A 790 -16.08 -11.51 32.42
N LYS A 791 -17.03 -12.44 32.28
CA LYS A 791 -16.94 -13.59 31.34
C LYS A 791 -16.73 -13.13 29.89
N PHE A 792 -17.27 -11.97 29.54
CA PHE A 792 -17.16 -11.37 28.20
C PHE A 792 -16.04 -10.33 28.12
N HIS A 793 -15.12 -10.33 29.08
CA HIS A 793 -14.02 -9.38 29.19
C HIS A 793 -14.47 -7.91 29.37
N LEU A 794 -15.68 -7.69 29.89
CA LEU A 794 -16.13 -6.36 30.26
C LEU A 794 -15.51 -5.99 31.61
N ILE A 795 -14.45 -5.20 31.57
CA ILE A 795 -13.71 -4.73 32.75
C ILE A 795 -13.83 -3.21 32.82
N ASP A 796 -14.05 -2.67 34.02
CA ASP A 796 -14.04 -1.24 34.26
C ASP A 796 -12.59 -0.77 34.46
N GLY A 797 -12.16 0.19 33.64
CA GLY A 797 -10.85 0.81 33.77
C GLY A 797 -10.78 1.74 34.99
N PRO A 798 -9.58 2.04 35.51
CA PRO A 798 -9.43 3.03 36.58
C PRO A 798 -10.03 4.38 36.15
N GLY A 799 -11.06 4.85 36.87
CA GLY A 799 -11.71 6.13 36.61
C GLY A 799 -12.76 6.16 35.50
N VAL A 800 -13.03 5.04 34.82
CA VAL A 800 -14.07 4.96 33.78
C VAL A 800 -15.33 4.35 34.37
N LYS A 801 -16.39 5.15 34.52
CA LYS A 801 -17.73 4.66 34.86
C LYS A 801 -18.52 4.41 33.59
N ARG A 802 -18.90 3.15 33.33
CA ARG A 802 -19.77 2.81 32.19
C ARG A 802 -21.20 3.33 32.42
N PRO A 803 -21.90 3.79 31.38
CA PRO A 803 -23.32 4.10 31.47
C PRO A 803 -24.14 2.81 31.62
N TRP A 804 -25.08 2.83 32.57
CA TRP A 804 -26.02 1.74 32.81
C TRP A 804 -27.45 2.23 32.57
N GLY A 805 -28.23 1.43 31.84
CA GLY A 805 -29.67 1.57 31.72
C GLY A 805 -30.41 0.68 32.72
N VAL A 806 -31.71 0.88 32.88
CA VAL A 806 -32.58 0.03 33.69
C VAL A 806 -33.88 -0.29 32.95
N LEU A 807 -34.27 -1.56 32.96
CA LEU A 807 -35.58 -2.04 32.54
C LEU A 807 -36.02 -3.11 33.54
N ASP A 808 -37.24 -3.02 34.06
CA ASP A 808 -37.79 -3.95 35.05
C ASP A 808 -36.86 -4.20 36.27
N LYS A 809 -36.23 -3.13 36.75
CA LYS A 809 -35.24 -3.14 37.86
C LYS A 809 -33.93 -3.88 37.56
N GLN A 810 -33.76 -4.40 36.35
CA GLN A 810 -32.52 -5.05 35.92
C GLN A 810 -31.57 -4.01 35.31
N PRO A 811 -30.30 -3.91 35.76
CA PRO A 811 -29.30 -3.01 35.18
C PRO A 811 -28.74 -3.55 33.86
N TYR A 812 -28.61 -2.69 32.85
CA TYR A 812 -28.08 -3.00 31.52
C TYR A 812 -26.84 -2.18 31.21
N CYS A 813 -25.74 -2.83 30.82
CA CYS A 813 -24.57 -2.09 30.39
C CYS A 813 -24.81 -1.51 28.98
N MET A 814 -24.74 -0.19 28.84
CA MET A 814 -24.96 0.48 27.55
C MET A 814 -23.68 0.62 26.73
N ASP A 815 -22.50 0.50 27.37
CA ASP A 815 -21.20 0.57 26.70
C ASP A 815 -20.43 -0.75 26.81
N TRP A 816 -20.29 -1.44 25.68
CA TRP A 816 -19.62 -2.74 25.55
C TRP A 816 -18.20 -2.62 24.96
N ASP A 817 -17.57 -1.46 25.02
CA ASP A 817 -16.18 -1.33 24.59
C ASP A 817 -15.26 -2.21 25.47
N ILE A 818 -14.57 -3.16 24.84
CA ILE A 818 -13.67 -4.11 25.51
C ILE A 818 -12.23 -4.02 24.95
N PRO A 819 -11.21 -4.29 25.79
CA PRO A 819 -9.81 -4.33 25.38
C PRO A 819 -9.47 -5.32 24.24
N GLY A 820 -10.25 -6.40 24.07
CA GLY A 820 -9.99 -7.39 23.02
C GLY A 820 -10.92 -8.60 23.04
N ALA A 821 -11.26 -9.09 21.86
CA ALA A 821 -12.11 -10.26 21.59
C ALA A 821 -11.35 -11.36 20.81
N PHE A 822 -10.03 -11.44 21.00
CA PHE A 822 -9.14 -12.37 20.28
C PHE A 822 -8.71 -13.60 21.11
N PHE A 823 -9.29 -13.78 22.31
CA PHE A 823 -8.90 -14.80 23.27
C PHE A 823 -10.08 -15.24 24.16
N TRP A 824 -9.83 -16.22 25.04
CA TRP A 824 -10.80 -16.82 25.96
C TRP A 824 -12.00 -17.45 25.24
N ILE A 825 -13.22 -17.02 25.59
CA ILE A 825 -14.48 -17.51 25.05
C ILE A 825 -14.57 -17.27 23.54
N TYR A 826 -13.91 -16.23 23.04
CA TYR A 826 -13.88 -15.85 21.63
C TYR A 826 -12.84 -16.63 20.81
N ALA A 827 -12.03 -17.48 21.46
CA ALA A 827 -10.96 -18.24 20.82
C ALA A 827 -10.83 -19.66 21.42
N TYR A 828 -11.97 -20.27 21.77
CA TYR A 828 -12.08 -21.67 22.20
C TYR A 828 -11.11 -22.05 23.33
N GLY A 829 -10.93 -21.16 24.32
CA GLY A 829 -10.05 -21.39 25.47
C GLY A 829 -8.59 -20.95 25.30
N TYR A 830 -8.21 -20.39 24.14
CA TYR A 830 -6.88 -19.80 23.96
C TYR A 830 -6.68 -18.61 24.91
N THR A 831 -5.63 -18.62 25.73
CA THR A 831 -5.33 -17.54 26.68
C THR A 831 -3.89 -17.05 26.51
N PRO A 832 -3.64 -16.02 25.68
CA PRO A 832 -2.29 -15.52 25.45
C PRO A 832 -1.72 -14.87 26.72
N GLY A 833 -0.48 -15.22 27.08
CA GLY A 833 0.23 -14.59 28.20
C GLY A 833 1.26 -15.47 28.91
N ASN A 834 2.04 -14.84 29.79
CA ASN A 834 3.03 -15.50 30.67
C ASN A 834 2.36 -16.09 31.91
N GLN A 835 1.37 -16.96 31.72
CA GLN A 835 0.84 -17.76 32.83
C GLN A 835 1.87 -18.84 33.20
N LYS A 836 2.02 -19.13 34.50
CA LYS A 836 2.94 -20.17 35.00
C LYS A 836 2.66 -21.55 34.40
N SER A 837 1.42 -21.80 33.98
CA SER A 837 1.00 -23.00 33.26
C SER A 837 0.03 -22.59 32.14
N LYS A 838 0.39 -22.88 30.89
CA LYS A 838 -0.48 -22.69 29.72
C LYS A 838 -1.38 -23.91 29.54
N ASN A 839 -2.67 -23.71 29.27
CA ASN A 839 -3.57 -24.82 28.92
C ASN A 839 -3.19 -25.45 27.58
N ILE A 840 -3.68 -26.65 27.30
CA ILE A 840 -3.33 -27.43 26.10
C ILE A 840 -3.64 -26.66 24.81
N VAL A 841 -4.82 -26.02 24.73
CA VAL A 841 -5.19 -25.23 23.55
C VAL A 841 -4.15 -24.14 23.29
N THR A 842 -3.73 -23.43 24.34
CA THR A 842 -2.72 -22.38 24.26
C THR A 842 -1.36 -22.93 23.82
N GLN A 843 -0.97 -24.12 24.30
CA GLN A 843 0.27 -24.77 23.87
C GLN A 843 0.25 -25.14 22.39
N LEU A 844 -0.85 -25.71 21.90
CA LEU A 844 -1.02 -26.09 20.49
C LEU A 844 -0.98 -24.85 19.58
N VAL A 845 -1.72 -23.81 19.96
CA VAL A 845 -1.80 -22.55 19.21
C VAL A 845 -0.43 -21.84 19.18
N ASP A 846 0.25 -21.74 20.32
CA ASP A 846 1.57 -21.11 20.39
C ASP A 846 2.62 -21.90 19.58
N LYS A 847 2.56 -23.24 19.62
CA LYS A 847 3.42 -24.11 18.81
C LYS A 847 3.16 -23.90 17.33
N TYR A 848 1.90 -23.92 16.89
CA TYR A 848 1.53 -23.66 15.50
C TYR A 848 2.04 -22.30 15.03
N ARG A 849 1.92 -21.26 15.86
CA ARG A 849 2.44 -19.93 15.56
C ARG A 849 3.95 -19.92 15.37
N GLN A 850 4.70 -20.57 16.26
CA GLN A 850 6.15 -20.70 16.13
C GLN A 850 6.54 -21.43 14.85
N GLU A 851 5.84 -22.52 14.51
CA GLU A 851 6.06 -23.26 13.27
C GLU A 851 5.79 -22.40 12.03
N CYS A 852 4.73 -21.58 12.04
CA CYS A 852 4.40 -20.67 10.94
C CYS A 852 5.44 -19.55 10.79
N VAL A 853 5.91 -18.97 11.90
CA VAL A 853 6.98 -17.96 11.87
C VAL A 853 8.25 -18.54 11.25
N VAL A 854 8.61 -19.79 11.61
CA VAL A 854 9.80 -20.46 11.04
C VAL A 854 9.59 -20.82 9.58
N LYS A 855 8.43 -21.37 9.21
CA LYS A 855 8.17 -21.90 7.87
C LYS A 855 7.88 -20.80 6.84
N TYR A 856 7.11 -19.78 7.22
CA TYR A 856 6.60 -18.76 6.30
C TYR A 856 7.20 -17.37 6.53
N LYS A 857 8.03 -17.19 7.57
CA LYS A 857 8.64 -15.89 7.93
C LYS A 857 7.62 -14.76 8.15
N GLN A 858 6.39 -15.11 8.52
CA GLN A 858 5.30 -14.16 8.76
C GLN A 858 4.71 -14.37 10.15
N SER A 859 4.38 -13.28 10.84
CA SER A 859 3.91 -13.29 12.23
C SER A 859 2.38 -13.20 12.40
N THR A 860 1.65 -13.04 11.29
CA THR A 860 0.22 -12.72 11.21
C THR A 860 -0.65 -13.89 10.73
N TRP A 861 -0.16 -15.12 10.86
CA TRP A 861 -0.92 -16.32 10.49
C TRP A 861 -1.93 -16.71 11.55
N GLY A 862 -3.18 -16.90 11.13
CA GLY A 862 -4.20 -17.49 11.98
C GLY A 862 -4.24 -19.01 11.82
N MET A 863 -4.48 -19.70 12.94
CA MET A 863 -4.75 -21.13 13.01
C MET A 863 -6.24 -21.38 12.71
N PRO A 864 -6.58 -22.05 11.58
CA PRO A 864 -7.95 -22.46 11.32
C PRO A 864 -8.46 -23.42 12.41
N THR A 865 -9.74 -23.34 12.75
CA THR A 865 -10.36 -24.25 13.73
C THR A 865 -10.23 -25.72 13.33
N THR A 866 -10.26 -26.05 12.04
CA THR A 866 -9.96 -27.42 11.54
C THR A 866 -8.57 -27.89 11.93
N VAL A 867 -7.56 -27.03 11.80
CA VAL A 867 -6.18 -27.37 12.15
C VAL A 867 -6.06 -27.62 13.65
N LEU A 868 -6.69 -26.77 14.48
CA LEU A 868 -6.72 -26.96 15.93
C LEU A 868 -7.39 -28.27 16.31
N LEU A 869 -8.58 -28.53 15.76
CA LEU A 869 -9.32 -29.77 15.99
C LEU A 869 -8.51 -31.01 15.59
N ASN A 870 -7.86 -30.97 14.42
CA ASN A 870 -7.04 -32.07 13.92
C ASN A 870 -5.83 -32.33 14.82
N GLN A 871 -5.18 -31.28 15.35
CA GLN A 871 -4.08 -31.45 16.30
C GLN A 871 -4.56 -32.05 17.64
N ILE A 872 -5.73 -31.64 18.13
CA ILE A 872 -6.34 -32.21 19.34
C ILE A 872 -6.63 -33.71 19.13
N ASN A 873 -7.24 -34.06 17.99
CA ASN A 873 -7.58 -35.44 17.63
C ASN A 873 -6.32 -36.29 17.47
N ALA A 874 -5.35 -35.84 16.67
CA ALA A 874 -4.10 -36.56 16.43
C ALA A 874 -3.28 -36.78 17.71
N GLY A 875 -3.35 -35.84 18.65
CA GLY A 875 -2.68 -35.95 19.95
C GLY A 875 -3.47 -36.72 21.02
N ASN A 876 -4.70 -37.18 20.73
CA ASN A 876 -5.62 -37.76 21.71
C ASN A 876 -5.79 -36.89 22.97
N LEU A 877 -5.95 -35.56 22.78
CA LEU A 877 -5.84 -34.58 23.86
C LEU A 877 -7.16 -34.23 24.57
N TRP A 878 -8.30 -34.73 24.09
CA TRP A 878 -9.63 -34.38 24.63
C TRP A 878 -9.78 -34.62 26.13
N SER A 879 -9.36 -35.78 26.64
CA SER A 879 -9.49 -36.12 28.06
C SER A 879 -8.75 -35.12 28.96
N LYS A 880 -7.59 -34.65 28.53
CA LYS A 880 -6.80 -33.64 29.25
C LYS A 880 -7.46 -32.26 29.16
N ILE A 881 -7.96 -31.88 27.98
CA ILE A 881 -8.70 -30.60 27.80
C ILE A 881 -9.94 -30.57 28.69
N GLU A 882 -10.68 -31.68 28.80
CA GLU A 882 -11.83 -31.80 29.70
C GLU A 882 -11.43 -31.64 31.17
N GLN A 883 -10.33 -32.27 31.60
CA GLN A 883 -9.79 -32.13 32.95
C GLN A 883 -9.38 -30.69 33.26
N GLU A 884 -8.65 -30.04 32.33
CA GLU A 884 -8.26 -28.63 32.46
C GLU A 884 -9.49 -27.72 32.52
N SER A 885 -10.49 -27.96 31.67
CA SER A 885 -11.71 -27.16 31.63
C SER A 885 -12.50 -27.28 32.92
N ALA A 886 -12.63 -28.50 33.47
CA ALA A 886 -13.25 -28.73 34.77
C ALA A 886 -12.48 -28.04 35.91
N ALA A 887 -11.14 -28.11 35.90
CA ALA A 887 -10.30 -27.47 36.91
C ALA A 887 -10.39 -25.94 36.88
N ILE A 888 -10.39 -25.34 35.69
CA ILE A 888 -10.53 -23.89 35.52
C ILE A 888 -11.92 -23.43 35.92
N ALA A 889 -12.98 -24.13 35.50
CA ALA A 889 -14.35 -23.82 35.90
C ALA A 889 -14.51 -23.87 37.43
N GLN A 890 -13.89 -24.86 38.10
CA GLN A 890 -13.86 -24.93 39.57
C GLN A 890 -13.05 -23.78 40.20
N ALA A 891 -11.90 -23.40 39.64
CA ALA A 891 -11.08 -22.31 40.16
C ALA A 891 -11.84 -20.96 40.09
N GLN A 892 -12.53 -20.68 38.99
CA GLN A 892 -13.34 -19.46 38.83
C GLN A 892 -14.47 -19.34 39.85
N THR A 893 -14.92 -20.45 40.44
CA THR A 893 -15.95 -20.44 41.50
C THR A 893 -15.39 -20.18 42.90
N LYS A 894 -14.09 -20.41 43.14
CA LYS A 894 -13.47 -20.23 44.46
C LYS A 894 -13.03 -18.79 44.76
N ASP A 895 -12.89 -17.95 43.74
CA ASP A 895 -12.33 -16.59 43.86
C ASP A 895 -13.35 -15.50 44.27
N LYS A 896 -14.58 -15.90 44.62
CA LYS A 896 -15.59 -14.99 45.21
C LYS A 896 -15.88 -15.41 46.65
N ASN A 897 -15.78 -14.47 47.60
CA ASN A 897 -16.06 -14.59 49.04
C ASN A 897 -17.49 -15.07 49.42
N THR A 898 -18.28 -15.56 48.47
CA THR A 898 -19.60 -16.17 48.68
C THR A 898 -19.48 -17.65 48.99
N LYS A 899 -19.58 -17.99 50.28
CA LYS A 899 -19.41 -19.33 50.86
C LYS A 899 -20.36 -20.45 50.39
N ASN A 900 -21.30 -20.26 49.44
CA ASN A 900 -22.44 -21.20 49.36
C ASN A 900 -22.99 -21.65 48.00
N THR A 901 -22.25 -21.61 46.89
CA THR A 901 -22.70 -22.31 45.67
C THR A 901 -21.56 -23.01 44.96
N LYS A 902 -21.43 -24.32 45.19
CA LYS A 902 -20.65 -25.21 44.31
C LYS A 902 -21.33 -25.17 42.94
N ASN A 903 -20.74 -24.45 41.98
CA ASN A 903 -21.16 -24.52 40.60
C ASN A 903 -20.69 -25.88 40.05
N THR A 904 -21.51 -26.91 40.26
CA THR A 904 -21.28 -28.23 39.67
C THR A 904 -21.56 -28.15 38.18
N MET A 905 -20.64 -28.65 37.37
CA MET A 905 -20.82 -28.80 35.92
C MET A 905 -22.17 -29.48 35.65
N ARG A 906 -23.06 -28.80 34.92
CA ARG A 906 -24.38 -29.31 34.56
C ARG A 906 -24.22 -30.26 33.38
N VAL A 907 -24.49 -31.55 33.62
CA VAL A 907 -24.51 -32.56 32.56
C VAL A 907 -25.92 -32.61 31.98
N ILE A 908 -26.05 -32.32 30.69
CA ILE A 908 -27.30 -32.34 29.94
C ILE A 908 -27.42 -33.72 29.27
N ALA A 909 -28.49 -34.45 29.57
CA ALA A 909 -28.77 -35.76 28.98
C ALA A 909 -29.16 -35.62 27.49
N ALA A 910 -29.06 -36.71 26.73
CA ALA A 910 -29.34 -36.71 25.29
C ALA A 910 -30.80 -36.34 24.97
N GLU A 911 -31.73 -36.69 25.86
CA GLU A 911 -33.16 -36.44 25.73
C GLU A 911 -33.62 -35.15 26.43
N ASP A 912 -32.69 -34.32 26.94
CA ASP A 912 -33.05 -33.08 27.64
C ASP A 912 -33.69 -32.08 26.65
N PRO A 913 -34.85 -31.46 26.97
CA PRO A 913 -35.50 -30.46 26.13
C PRO A 913 -34.62 -29.24 25.79
N GLN A 914 -33.49 -29.06 26.48
CA GLN A 914 -32.53 -28.01 26.20
C GLN A 914 -31.60 -28.32 25.00
N ILE A 915 -31.51 -29.57 24.54
CA ILE A 915 -30.62 -29.95 23.43
C ILE A 915 -30.86 -29.12 22.16
N PRO A 916 -32.10 -28.90 21.68
CA PRO A 916 -32.35 -28.05 20.51
C PRO A 916 -31.88 -26.60 20.70
N VAL A 917 -31.99 -26.06 21.92
CA VAL A 917 -31.52 -24.72 22.26
C VAL A 917 -29.99 -24.65 22.18
N LEU A 918 -29.29 -25.66 22.71
CA LEU A 918 -27.83 -25.77 22.64
C LEU A 918 -27.33 -25.92 21.21
N GLN A 919 -28.03 -26.71 20.39
CA GLN A 919 -27.74 -26.83 18.96
C GLN A 919 -27.86 -25.48 18.26
N LEU A 920 -28.97 -24.76 18.45
CA LEU A 920 -29.18 -23.44 17.84
C LEU A 920 -28.12 -22.43 18.32
N TRP A 921 -27.87 -22.35 19.62
CA TRP A 921 -26.85 -21.46 20.18
C TRP A 921 -25.46 -21.74 19.61
N THR A 922 -25.07 -23.02 19.55
CA THR A 922 -23.77 -23.44 19.01
C THR A 922 -23.64 -23.05 17.53
N ARG A 923 -24.71 -23.23 16.74
CA ARG A 923 -24.77 -22.76 15.34
C ARG A 923 -24.67 -21.25 15.22
N MET A 924 -25.34 -20.49 16.08
CA MET A 924 -25.27 -19.01 16.08
C MET A 924 -23.87 -18.51 16.42
N ILE A 925 -23.22 -19.07 17.44
CA ILE A 925 -21.86 -18.70 17.83
C ILE A 925 -20.85 -19.04 16.73
N ALA A 926 -20.90 -20.25 16.17
CA ALA A 926 -20.01 -20.63 15.07
C ALA A 926 -20.24 -19.78 13.81
N THR A 927 -21.50 -19.41 13.53
CA THR A 927 -21.83 -18.50 12.41
C THR A 927 -21.25 -17.11 12.67
N LEU A 928 -21.40 -16.60 13.89
CA LEU A 928 -20.86 -15.30 14.30
C LEU A 928 -19.33 -15.27 14.20
N ASP A 929 -18.63 -16.30 14.70
CA ASP A 929 -17.17 -16.41 14.59
C ASP A 929 -16.67 -16.46 13.15
N MET A 930 -17.45 -17.07 12.26
CA MET A 930 -17.13 -17.15 10.83
C MET A 930 -17.23 -15.79 10.13
N ILE A 931 -18.21 -14.96 10.50
CA ILE A 931 -18.44 -13.65 9.85
C ILE A 931 -17.79 -12.47 10.59
N LEU A 932 -17.47 -12.62 11.88
CA LEU A 932 -16.97 -11.54 12.75
C LEU A 932 -15.70 -11.96 13.52
N LYS A 933 -14.57 -11.39 13.12
CA LYS A 933 -13.23 -11.70 13.65
C LYS A 933 -12.56 -10.44 14.18
N ASP A 934 -11.99 -10.48 15.38
CA ASP A 934 -11.25 -9.35 15.93
C ASP A 934 -10.04 -9.02 15.04
N MET A 935 -9.90 -7.75 14.66
CA MET A 935 -8.85 -7.26 13.75
C MET A 935 -7.49 -7.07 14.46
N ASP A 936 -7.38 -7.46 15.73
CA ASP A 936 -6.11 -7.48 16.45
C ASP A 936 -5.15 -8.53 15.86
N ARG A 937 -3.86 -8.18 15.79
CA ARG A 937 -2.80 -9.10 15.37
C ARG A 937 -2.63 -10.31 16.31
N ARG A 938 -3.25 -10.27 17.49
CA ARG A 938 -3.31 -11.37 18.47
C ARG A 938 -4.45 -12.37 18.21
N THR A 939 -5.34 -12.12 17.25
CA THR A 939 -6.39 -13.06 16.83
C THR A 939 -5.77 -14.26 16.12
N ILE A 940 -5.52 -15.35 16.85
CA ILE A 940 -4.81 -16.49 16.28
C ILE A 940 -5.78 -17.58 15.85
N VAL A 941 -6.80 -17.95 16.63
CA VAL A 941 -7.74 -19.00 16.23
C VAL A 941 -8.88 -18.39 15.42
N LEU A 942 -9.13 -18.90 14.21
CA LEU A 942 -10.14 -18.32 13.32
C LEU A 942 -11.00 -19.37 12.60
N VAL A 943 -12.25 -19.00 12.36
CA VAL A 943 -13.19 -19.74 11.51
C VAL A 943 -13.21 -19.04 10.16
N ARG A 944 -12.62 -19.66 9.13
CA ARG A 944 -12.50 -19.03 7.81
C ARG A 944 -13.87 -18.81 7.18
N LYS A 945 -14.08 -17.63 6.60
CA LYS A 945 -15.35 -17.29 5.96
C LYS A 945 -15.61 -18.24 4.77
N GLY A 946 -16.78 -18.88 4.74
CA GLY A 946 -17.17 -19.81 3.67
C GLY A 946 -16.58 -21.22 3.75
N SER A 947 -15.84 -21.55 4.81
CA SER A 947 -15.22 -22.87 5.01
C SER A 947 -16.15 -23.79 5.82
N LYS A 948 -16.71 -24.82 5.17
CA LYS A 948 -17.61 -25.78 5.82
C LYS A 948 -16.88 -26.59 6.90
N GLU A 949 -15.63 -26.95 6.63
CA GLU A 949 -14.82 -27.74 7.54
C GLU A 949 -14.48 -26.94 8.80
N ASP A 950 -14.13 -25.66 8.68
CA ASP A 950 -13.87 -24.79 9.86
C ASP A 950 -15.14 -24.49 10.64
N PHE A 951 -16.28 -24.36 9.98
CA PHE A 951 -17.57 -24.22 10.64
C PHE A 951 -17.89 -25.48 11.46
N ALA A 952 -17.79 -26.68 10.87
CA ALA A 952 -17.99 -27.95 11.57
C ALA A 952 -17.01 -28.11 12.75
N ALA A 953 -15.75 -27.72 12.58
CA ALA A 953 -14.76 -27.74 13.64
C ALA A 953 -15.08 -26.75 14.76
N ALA A 954 -15.59 -25.55 14.42
CA ALA A 954 -16.01 -24.55 15.39
C ALA A 954 -17.19 -25.04 16.24
N LEU A 955 -18.15 -25.77 15.65
CA LEU A 955 -19.25 -26.39 16.40
C LEU A 955 -18.70 -27.37 17.47
N GLN A 956 -17.78 -28.26 17.08
CA GLN A 956 -17.18 -29.23 18.01
C GLN A 956 -16.35 -28.56 19.12
N LEU A 957 -15.53 -27.56 18.77
CA LEU A 957 -14.72 -26.82 19.75
C LEU A 957 -15.61 -26.02 20.72
N THR A 958 -16.71 -25.44 20.21
CA THR A 958 -17.70 -24.73 21.02
C THR A 958 -18.36 -25.67 22.02
N GLU A 959 -18.82 -26.83 21.56
CA GLU A 959 -19.46 -27.85 22.39
C GLU A 959 -18.52 -28.41 23.45
N LYS A 960 -17.30 -28.81 23.06
CA LYS A 960 -16.40 -29.59 23.91
C LYS A 960 -15.49 -28.74 24.79
N ILE A 961 -15.26 -27.48 24.43
CA ILE A 961 -14.36 -26.57 25.17
C ILE A 961 -15.14 -25.39 25.71
N THR A 962 -15.79 -24.61 24.85
CA THR A 962 -16.40 -23.33 25.25
C THR A 962 -17.55 -23.52 26.25
N LEU A 963 -18.48 -24.44 25.99
CA LEU A 963 -19.61 -24.74 26.88
C LEU A 963 -19.15 -25.21 28.28
N PRO A 964 -18.27 -26.23 28.40
CA PRO A 964 -17.78 -26.65 29.72
C PRO A 964 -16.97 -25.58 30.45
N LEU A 965 -16.06 -24.91 29.74
CA LEU A 965 -15.09 -24.00 30.36
C LEU A 965 -15.73 -22.71 30.86
N TYR A 966 -16.64 -22.10 30.07
CA TYR A 966 -17.18 -20.77 30.37
C TYR A 966 -18.64 -20.78 30.85
N PHE A 967 -19.38 -21.84 30.56
CA PHE A 967 -20.79 -21.96 30.95
C PHE A 967 -21.06 -23.11 31.91
N GLY A 968 -20.07 -23.98 32.17
CA GLY A 968 -20.23 -25.12 33.06
C GLY A 968 -21.24 -26.15 32.53
N ILE A 969 -21.46 -26.20 31.22
CA ILE A 969 -22.41 -27.11 30.57
C ILE A 969 -21.62 -28.21 29.88
N LYS A 970 -21.93 -29.47 30.20
CA LYS A 970 -21.41 -30.65 29.50
C LYS A 970 -22.57 -31.41 28.88
N VAL A 971 -22.48 -31.77 27.61
CA VAL A 971 -23.51 -32.57 26.95
C VAL A 971 -23.08 -34.05 27.02
N ALA A 972 -24.01 -34.94 27.35
CA ALA A 972 -23.71 -36.37 27.51
C ALA A 972 -23.42 -37.06 26.16
N THR A 973 -24.04 -36.58 25.09
CA THR A 973 -23.87 -37.04 23.70
C THR A 973 -23.48 -35.88 22.79
N PRO A 974 -22.87 -36.16 21.62
CA PRO A 974 -22.63 -35.13 20.61
C PRO A 974 -23.89 -34.31 20.31
N LEU A 975 -23.77 -32.97 20.20
CA LEU A 975 -24.92 -32.13 19.86
C LEU A 975 -25.46 -32.42 18.45
N PHE A 976 -24.64 -32.94 17.55
CA PHE A 976 -25.02 -33.25 16.18
C PHE A 976 -24.50 -34.65 15.81
N GLU A 977 -25.30 -35.40 15.07
CA GLU A 977 -24.90 -36.72 14.56
C GLU A 977 -23.72 -36.60 13.58
N ASP A 978 -23.81 -35.63 12.65
CA ASP A 978 -22.74 -35.28 11.73
C ASP A 978 -22.57 -33.75 11.61
N TYR A 979 -21.53 -33.23 12.26
CA TYR A 979 -21.18 -31.82 12.23
C TYR A 979 -20.90 -31.28 10.82
N ALA A 980 -20.51 -32.11 9.85
CA ALA A 980 -20.22 -31.68 8.48
C ALA A 980 -21.49 -31.35 7.68
N THR A 981 -22.65 -31.86 8.12
CA THR A 981 -23.96 -31.60 7.48
C THR A 981 -24.68 -30.39 8.05
N VAL A 982 -24.18 -29.82 9.14
CA VAL A 982 -24.83 -28.71 9.84
C VAL A 982 -24.59 -27.41 9.08
N ASP A 983 -25.67 -26.71 8.75
CA ASP A 983 -25.60 -25.40 8.11
C ASP A 983 -25.56 -24.24 9.13
N PRO A 984 -24.89 -23.12 8.78
CA PRO A 984 -24.95 -21.88 9.53
C PRO A 984 -26.39 -21.35 9.64
N VAL A 985 -26.61 -20.40 10.56
CA VAL A 985 -27.95 -19.82 10.75
C VAL A 985 -28.34 -18.81 9.66
N ILE A 986 -27.39 -18.46 8.79
CA ILE A 986 -27.64 -17.70 7.56
C ILE A 986 -27.15 -18.52 6.36
N PRO A 987 -27.75 -18.37 5.16
CA PRO A 987 -27.34 -19.14 3.97
C PRO A 987 -25.87 -18.96 3.58
N TRP A 988 -25.24 -20.05 3.12
CA TRP A 988 -23.86 -20.03 2.61
C TRP A 988 -23.64 -19.01 1.48
N GLN A 989 -24.65 -18.80 0.62
CA GLN A 989 -24.58 -17.82 -0.46
C GLN A 989 -24.39 -16.40 0.07
N ILE A 990 -25.00 -16.07 1.20
CA ILE A 990 -24.82 -14.77 1.86
C ILE A 990 -23.44 -14.72 2.53
N ILE A 991 -23.01 -15.79 3.21
CA ILE A 991 -21.68 -15.87 3.83
C ILE A 991 -20.56 -15.73 2.80
N ASN A 992 -20.74 -16.17 1.56
CA ASN A 992 -19.71 -16.13 0.53
C ASN A 992 -19.60 -14.79 -0.20
N LYS A 993 -20.55 -13.87 0.00
CA LYS A 993 -20.42 -12.47 -0.40
C LYS A 993 -19.55 -11.72 0.61
#